data_AF-A0A9C7Q2E7-F1
#
_entry.id   AF-A0A9C7Q2E7-F1
#
_cell.length_a   1.000
_cell.length_b   1.000
_cell.length_c   1.000
_cell.angle_alpha   90.00
_cell.angle_beta   90.00
_cell.angle_gamma   90.00
#
_symmetry.space_group_name_H-M   'P 1'
#
loop_
_entity.id
_entity.type
_entity.pdbx_description
1 polymer ?
#
loop_
_entity_poly.entity_id
_entity_poly.type
_entity_poly.pdbx_seq_one_letter_code
_entity_poly.pdbx_strand_id
1 'polypeptide(L)'
;MEKDNETWLQQSNEATPAQIWKQINYEQFKEQLEKMSMDIVEKQNHSKTSRKRLTETTKEFKHSSSEEKAKNLNTLLKSYQSEIDRLTTRATFAESCFFQVVQKLYATTDPCLFIAELEEWKWKYQQVVEEKKQLKQELDQFHRETIDVQRQDATIRQLQKQLKQLEEDTERKVAEKSKQLEAEWNETLKNTKAHQESQQSIWTQEIEQYKEKLANLQKAYDSVQNRLFETSHQLEEIRGVKSTEHQILLQELEQSREENRDLNRKISELLLSRNRNVSSSESSEAKDSYSNLVWKDGKIRQLERQLDNLKAQMEECQVSYRQELEDKQQVILKMEMQTKQLEQLLEEAPSLDEVQRLRKQITNLQALQFDHVELFQGEECGKEPTDLETLLMEKNRTLEDQLSHLRVTVQNIEKEKTQYQQQALSLEESLSDQKEVNRKLERALNETLKVHPPPSSISVSLENSSNSSQQSIPEEQGILDIVCQQRDRYKHKMLEYEDQLDKMRERISLLNATVETLRNESRRTSHQVVDSSVSERRKTQWAEKESLSLMLEQGNNDTLTWPETSYAGVSRRWLRQRRSFEKWLYRWSLSILRNRYATLFLFFYIFFLHLFVLFILYRTTHQLGSNESQSLTEAVQLE
;
A
#
# COMPACT_ATOMS: atom_id res chain seq x y z
N MET A 1 -83.26 -48.07 -9.93
CA MET A 1 -83.56 -46.84 -9.17
C MET A 1 -82.43 -46.50 -8.20
N GLU A 2 -82.12 -47.32 -7.18
CA GLU A 2 -80.99 -47.03 -6.27
C GLU A 2 -79.61 -47.36 -6.88
N LYS A 3 -79.51 -48.44 -7.67
CA LYS A 3 -78.26 -48.86 -8.33
C LYS A 3 -77.85 -47.99 -9.53
N ASP A 4 -78.77 -47.28 -10.16
CA ASP A 4 -78.48 -46.44 -11.34
C ASP A 4 -77.96 -45.05 -10.96
N ASN A 5 -78.22 -44.61 -9.72
CA ASN A 5 -77.70 -43.36 -9.16
C ASN A 5 -76.23 -43.49 -8.72
N GLU A 6 -75.79 -44.67 -8.25
CA GLU A 6 -74.40 -44.90 -7.85
C GLU A 6 -73.45 -44.91 -9.07
N THR A 7 -73.90 -45.41 -10.22
CA THR A 7 -73.09 -45.44 -11.46
C THR A 7 -72.86 -44.05 -12.06
N TRP A 8 -73.77 -43.10 -11.84
CA TRP A 8 -73.62 -41.72 -12.35
C TRP A 8 -72.61 -40.90 -11.53
N LEU A 9 -72.50 -41.19 -10.23
CA LEU A 9 -71.53 -40.56 -9.32
C LEU A 9 -70.07 -40.97 -9.59
N GLN A 10 -69.85 -42.15 -10.18
CA GLN A 10 -68.49 -42.62 -10.51
C GLN A 10 -67.99 -42.14 -11.88
N GLN A 11 -68.87 -41.81 -12.82
CA GLN A 11 -68.48 -41.31 -14.16
C GLN A 11 -68.21 -39.80 -14.23
N SER A 12 -68.60 -39.01 -13.23
CA SER A 12 -68.34 -37.56 -13.22
C SER A 12 -66.96 -37.15 -12.71
N ASN A 13 -66.12 -38.11 -12.27
CA ASN A 13 -64.83 -37.83 -11.61
C ASN A 13 -63.65 -37.52 -12.55
N GLU A 14 -63.83 -37.54 -13.88
CA GLU A 14 -62.76 -37.20 -14.85
C GLU A 14 -62.95 -35.84 -15.53
N ALA A 15 -64.11 -35.21 -15.39
CA ALA A 15 -64.37 -33.89 -15.97
C ALA A 15 -63.88 -32.79 -15.02
N THR A 16 -63.07 -31.86 -15.52
CA THR A 16 -62.66 -30.71 -14.71
C THR A 16 -63.89 -29.89 -14.32
N PRO A 17 -63.96 -29.28 -13.13
CA PRO A 17 -65.11 -28.48 -12.70
C PRO A 17 -65.54 -27.42 -13.74
N ALA A 18 -64.57 -26.82 -14.44
CA ALA A 18 -64.82 -25.90 -15.56
C ALA A 18 -65.57 -26.56 -16.75
N GLN A 19 -65.29 -27.83 -17.04
CA GLN A 19 -66.00 -28.61 -18.07
C GLN A 19 -67.42 -28.92 -17.62
N ILE A 20 -67.64 -29.23 -16.34
CA ILE A 20 -68.97 -29.48 -15.76
C ILE A 20 -69.84 -28.21 -15.89
N TRP A 21 -69.34 -27.05 -15.46
CA TRP A 21 -70.03 -25.76 -15.58
C TRP A 21 -70.28 -25.35 -17.05
N LYS A 22 -69.38 -25.73 -17.96
CA LYS A 22 -69.57 -25.52 -19.39
C LYS A 22 -70.63 -26.45 -20.01
N GLN A 23 -70.76 -27.68 -19.51
CA GLN A 23 -71.78 -28.64 -19.93
C GLN A 23 -73.19 -28.29 -19.43
N ILE A 24 -73.29 -27.68 -18.24
CA ILE A 24 -74.56 -27.16 -17.71
C ILE A 24 -75.09 -26.02 -18.58
N ASN A 25 -74.17 -25.24 -19.18
CA ASN A 25 -74.47 -24.06 -19.98
C ASN A 25 -75.48 -23.16 -19.26
N TYR A 26 -74.99 -22.48 -18.22
CA TYR A 26 -75.80 -21.70 -17.29
C TYR A 26 -76.80 -20.76 -17.97
N GLU A 27 -76.42 -20.17 -19.11
CA GLU A 27 -77.32 -19.29 -19.88
C GLU A 27 -78.54 -20.03 -20.42
N GLN A 28 -78.35 -21.21 -21.02
CA GLN A 28 -79.45 -22.04 -21.51
C GLN A 28 -80.30 -22.61 -20.36
N PHE A 29 -79.67 -22.97 -19.24
CA PHE A 29 -80.40 -23.44 -18.06
C PHE A 29 -81.26 -22.33 -17.45
N LYS A 30 -80.75 -21.09 -17.42
CA LYS A 30 -81.49 -19.91 -16.99
C LYS A 30 -82.71 -19.64 -17.88
N GLU A 31 -82.54 -19.69 -19.20
CA GLU A 31 -83.66 -19.55 -20.15
C GLU A 31 -84.74 -20.64 -19.93
N GLN A 32 -84.32 -21.88 -19.67
CA GLN A 32 -85.25 -22.98 -19.35
C GLN A 32 -86.00 -22.75 -18.04
N LEU A 33 -85.32 -22.26 -17.01
CA LEU A 33 -85.91 -21.93 -15.72
C LEU A 33 -86.94 -20.79 -15.84
N GLU A 34 -86.61 -19.75 -16.60
CA GLU A 34 -87.52 -18.63 -16.89
C GLU A 34 -88.79 -19.15 -17.58
N LYS A 35 -88.65 -20.01 -18.58
CA LYS A 35 -89.79 -20.63 -19.27
C LYS A 35 -90.65 -21.50 -18.33
N MET A 36 -90.03 -22.36 -17.52
CA MET A 36 -90.75 -23.16 -16.52
C MET A 36 -91.51 -22.29 -15.52
N SER A 37 -90.90 -21.19 -15.07
CA SER A 37 -91.53 -20.23 -14.16
C SER A 37 -92.78 -19.60 -14.79
N MET A 38 -92.68 -19.16 -16.05
CA MET A 38 -93.82 -18.62 -16.79
C MET A 38 -94.96 -19.63 -16.92
N ASP A 39 -94.66 -20.89 -17.28
CA ASP A 39 -95.65 -21.96 -17.42
C ASP A 39 -96.35 -22.29 -16.08
N ILE A 40 -95.62 -22.25 -14.97
CA ILE A 40 -96.18 -22.45 -13.61
C ILE A 40 -97.15 -21.30 -13.28
N VAL A 41 -96.78 -20.06 -13.55
CA VAL A 41 -97.62 -18.88 -13.31
C VAL A 41 -98.88 -18.92 -14.18
N GLU A 42 -98.76 -19.31 -15.45
CA GLU A 42 -99.89 -19.44 -16.37
C GLU A 42 -100.89 -20.50 -15.88
N LYS A 43 -100.41 -21.70 -15.51
CA LYS A 43 -101.26 -22.76 -14.94
C LYS A 43 -101.88 -22.36 -13.60
N GLN A 44 -101.17 -21.56 -12.79
CA GLN A 44 -101.72 -20.99 -11.57
C GLN A 44 -102.88 -20.03 -11.87
N ASN A 45 -102.72 -19.15 -12.86
CA ASN A 45 -103.76 -18.21 -13.29
C ASN A 45 -104.97 -18.92 -13.89
N HIS A 46 -104.77 -19.93 -14.72
CA HIS A 46 -105.86 -20.75 -15.26
C HIS A 46 -106.69 -21.42 -14.17
N SER A 47 -106.05 -21.99 -13.14
CA SER A 47 -106.79 -22.57 -12.00
C SER A 47 -107.52 -21.51 -11.18
N LYS A 48 -106.95 -20.31 -10.98
CA LYS A 48 -107.66 -19.20 -10.30
C LYS A 48 -108.91 -18.78 -11.07
N THR A 49 -108.82 -18.63 -12.40
CA THR A 49 -109.96 -18.26 -13.26
C THR A 49 -111.01 -19.37 -13.33
N SER A 50 -110.58 -20.62 -13.47
CA SER A 50 -111.46 -21.79 -13.48
C SER A 50 -112.21 -21.96 -12.15
N ARG A 51 -111.54 -21.77 -11.01
CA ARG A 51 -112.17 -21.76 -9.68
C ARG A 51 -113.22 -20.65 -9.54
N LYS A 52 -112.96 -19.44 -10.05
CA LYS A 52 -113.96 -18.35 -10.08
C LYS A 52 -115.20 -18.75 -10.89
N ARG A 53 -114.99 -19.29 -12.10
CA ARG A 53 -116.08 -19.77 -12.96
C ARG A 53 -116.87 -20.93 -12.35
N LEU A 54 -116.21 -21.86 -11.66
CA LEU A 54 -116.90 -22.91 -10.90
C LEU A 54 -117.76 -22.32 -9.79
N THR A 55 -117.27 -21.31 -9.08
CA THR A 55 -118.04 -20.66 -8.01
C THR A 55 -119.29 -19.97 -8.57
N GLU A 56 -119.18 -19.32 -9.72
CA GLU A 56 -120.30 -18.67 -10.43
C GLU A 56 -121.32 -19.70 -10.94
N THR A 57 -120.87 -20.72 -11.66
CA THR A 57 -121.74 -21.79 -12.18
C THR A 57 -122.42 -22.60 -11.07
N THR A 58 -121.75 -22.82 -9.93
CA THR A 58 -122.38 -23.44 -8.73
C THR A 58 -123.45 -22.53 -8.11
N LYS A 59 -123.24 -21.20 -8.11
CA LYS A 59 -124.26 -20.24 -7.65
C LYS A 59 -125.47 -20.23 -8.60
N GLU A 60 -125.25 -20.19 -9.90
CA GLU A 60 -126.31 -20.24 -10.93
C GLU A 60 -127.11 -21.54 -10.86
N PHE A 61 -126.43 -22.68 -10.71
CA PHE A 61 -127.06 -23.99 -10.49
C PHE A 61 -128.00 -23.98 -9.29
N LYS A 62 -127.58 -23.41 -8.15
CA LYS A 62 -128.41 -23.30 -6.94
C LYS A 62 -129.73 -22.55 -7.19
N HIS A 63 -129.71 -21.51 -8.03
CA HIS A 63 -130.85 -20.64 -8.33
C HIS A 63 -131.73 -21.12 -9.50
N SER A 64 -131.29 -22.12 -10.28
CA SER A 64 -132.06 -22.66 -11.42
C SER A 64 -133.30 -23.48 -11.03
N SER A 65 -134.25 -23.65 -11.96
CA SER A 65 -135.51 -24.39 -11.77
C SER A 65 -135.30 -25.92 -11.68
N SER A 66 -136.28 -26.69 -11.19
CA SER A 66 -136.11 -28.14 -10.93
C SER A 66 -135.75 -28.97 -12.18
N GLU A 67 -136.25 -28.57 -13.35
CA GLU A 67 -136.02 -29.26 -14.62
C GLU A 67 -134.65 -28.88 -15.24
N GLU A 68 -134.20 -27.64 -15.01
CA GLU A 68 -132.87 -27.14 -15.41
C GLU A 68 -131.76 -27.67 -14.49
N LYS A 69 -132.05 -27.89 -13.20
CA LYS A 69 -131.11 -28.52 -12.25
C LYS A 69 -130.72 -29.93 -12.69
N ALA A 70 -131.66 -30.75 -13.16
CA ALA A 70 -131.33 -32.09 -13.66
C ALA A 70 -130.42 -32.05 -14.90
N LYS A 71 -130.61 -31.06 -15.79
CA LYS A 71 -129.78 -30.88 -17.00
C LYS A 71 -128.39 -30.30 -16.69
N ASN A 72 -128.31 -29.34 -15.78
CA ASN A 72 -127.07 -28.63 -15.45
C ASN A 72 -126.15 -29.38 -14.48
N LEU A 73 -126.68 -30.34 -13.70
CA LEU A 73 -125.91 -31.11 -12.71
C LEU A 73 -124.77 -31.90 -13.38
N ASN A 74 -125.05 -32.55 -14.51
CA ASN A 74 -124.04 -33.28 -15.27
C ASN A 74 -122.94 -32.36 -15.82
N THR A 75 -123.30 -31.15 -16.26
CA THR A 75 -122.35 -30.14 -16.73
C THR A 75 -121.47 -29.61 -15.59
N LEU A 76 -122.06 -29.37 -14.41
CA LEU A 76 -121.36 -28.90 -13.22
C LEU A 76 -120.41 -29.97 -12.66
N LEU A 77 -120.84 -31.23 -12.59
CA LEU A 77 -119.98 -32.31 -12.12
C LEU A 77 -118.79 -32.52 -13.05
N LYS A 78 -119.00 -32.43 -14.37
CA LYS A 78 -117.92 -32.45 -15.37
C LYS A 78 -116.97 -31.27 -15.23
N SER A 79 -117.46 -30.06 -14.91
CA SER A 79 -116.58 -28.91 -14.69
C SER A 79 -115.74 -29.04 -13.41
N TYR A 80 -116.30 -29.56 -12.30
CA TYR A 80 -115.53 -29.88 -11.09
C TYR A 80 -114.48 -30.97 -11.34
N GLN A 81 -114.85 -32.04 -12.05
CA GLN A 81 -113.92 -33.09 -12.43
C GLN A 81 -112.77 -32.52 -13.27
N SER A 82 -113.09 -31.69 -14.28
CA SER A 82 -112.07 -31.04 -15.11
C SER A 82 -111.11 -30.13 -14.33
N GLU A 83 -111.57 -29.49 -13.25
CA GLU A 83 -110.71 -28.67 -12.39
C GLU A 83 -109.83 -29.51 -11.47
N ILE A 84 -110.34 -30.62 -10.94
CA ILE A 84 -109.54 -31.57 -10.13
C ILE A 84 -108.42 -32.17 -11.00
N ASP A 85 -108.72 -32.54 -12.23
CA ASP A 85 -107.74 -33.04 -13.19
C ASP A 85 -106.70 -31.96 -13.54
N ARG A 86 -107.13 -30.71 -13.76
CA ARG A 86 -106.25 -29.55 -13.97
C ARG A 86 -105.36 -29.22 -12.76
N LEU A 87 -105.88 -29.38 -11.56
CA LEU A 87 -105.10 -29.18 -10.33
C LEU A 87 -104.02 -30.26 -10.16
N THR A 88 -104.37 -31.51 -10.44
CA THR A 88 -103.45 -32.65 -10.37
C THR A 88 -102.34 -32.52 -11.42
N THR A 89 -102.70 -32.14 -12.65
CA THR A 89 -101.72 -31.87 -13.73
C THR A 89 -100.84 -30.65 -13.43
N ARG A 90 -101.35 -29.62 -12.76
CA ARG A 90 -100.51 -28.50 -12.30
C ARG A 90 -99.53 -28.92 -11.21
N ALA A 91 -99.99 -29.70 -10.22
CA ALA A 91 -99.16 -30.15 -9.11
C ALA A 91 -98.01 -31.04 -9.61
N THR A 92 -98.33 -32.06 -10.40
CA THR A 92 -97.33 -32.97 -11.00
C THR A 92 -96.37 -32.22 -11.94
N PHE A 93 -96.83 -31.21 -12.67
CA PHE A 93 -95.95 -30.37 -13.48
C PHE A 93 -95.00 -29.53 -12.62
N ALA A 94 -95.49 -28.88 -11.56
CA ALA A 94 -94.66 -28.08 -10.66
C ALA A 94 -93.60 -28.94 -9.94
N GLU A 95 -93.99 -30.15 -9.50
CA GLU A 95 -93.07 -31.14 -8.92
C GLU A 95 -92.01 -31.57 -9.95
N SER A 96 -92.43 -31.87 -11.19
CA SER A 96 -91.50 -32.21 -12.27
C SER A 96 -90.50 -31.09 -12.57
N CYS A 97 -90.96 -29.83 -12.63
CA CYS A 97 -90.07 -28.68 -12.82
C CYS A 97 -89.08 -28.54 -11.65
N PHE A 98 -89.54 -28.71 -10.41
CA PHE A 98 -88.69 -28.66 -9.23
C PHE A 98 -87.60 -29.74 -9.26
N PHE A 99 -87.96 -31.00 -9.56
CA PHE A 99 -86.98 -32.09 -9.66
C PHE A 99 -85.96 -31.86 -10.77
N GLN A 100 -86.37 -31.31 -11.92
CA GLN A 100 -85.45 -30.98 -13.01
C GLN A 100 -84.41 -29.93 -12.59
N VAL A 101 -84.79 -28.92 -11.81
CA VAL A 101 -83.87 -27.92 -11.28
C VAL A 101 -82.93 -28.53 -10.24
N VAL A 102 -83.46 -29.30 -9.28
CA VAL A 102 -82.67 -29.93 -8.23
C VAL A 102 -81.67 -30.94 -8.79
N GLN A 103 -82.08 -31.76 -9.78
CA GLN A 103 -81.20 -32.73 -10.43
C GLN A 103 -80.03 -32.03 -11.14
N LYS A 104 -80.29 -30.91 -11.81
CA LYS A 104 -79.25 -30.10 -12.46
C LYS A 104 -78.31 -29.46 -11.44
N LEU A 105 -78.84 -28.95 -10.33
CA LEU A 105 -78.04 -28.31 -9.27
C LEU A 105 -77.19 -29.32 -8.50
N TYR A 106 -77.70 -30.53 -8.24
CA TYR A 106 -76.98 -31.58 -7.52
C TYR A 106 -75.85 -32.20 -8.34
N ALA A 107 -76.00 -32.18 -9.68
CA ALA A 107 -74.95 -32.61 -10.60
C ALA A 107 -73.81 -31.58 -10.74
N THR A 108 -73.94 -30.38 -10.15
CA THR A 108 -72.88 -29.36 -10.20
C THR A 108 -71.96 -29.46 -8.98
N THR A 109 -70.67 -29.29 -9.21
CA THR A 109 -69.70 -29.10 -8.14
C THR A 109 -69.76 -27.67 -7.62
N ASP A 110 -69.59 -27.49 -6.31
CA ASP A 110 -69.59 -26.18 -5.65
C ASP A 110 -68.56 -25.22 -6.30
N PRO A 111 -68.99 -24.08 -6.86
CA PRO A 111 -68.10 -23.12 -7.50
C PRO A 111 -67.18 -22.38 -6.52
N CYS A 112 -67.52 -22.34 -5.21
CA CYS A 112 -66.69 -21.70 -4.21
C CYS A 112 -65.31 -22.36 -4.06
N LEU A 113 -65.24 -23.69 -4.19
CA LEU A 113 -63.98 -24.43 -4.13
C LEU A 113 -63.01 -24.01 -5.23
N PHE A 114 -63.51 -23.83 -6.46
CA PHE A 114 -62.71 -23.40 -7.60
C PHE A 114 -62.21 -21.96 -7.47
N ILE A 115 -63.04 -21.06 -6.94
CA ILE A 115 -62.66 -19.67 -6.72
C ILE A 115 -61.54 -19.59 -5.67
N ALA A 116 -61.63 -20.38 -4.60
CA ALA A 116 -60.59 -20.46 -3.57
C ALA A 116 -59.27 -20.99 -4.15
N GLU A 117 -59.30 -22.06 -4.96
CA GLU A 117 -58.11 -22.57 -5.65
C GLU A 117 -57.51 -21.53 -6.61
N LEU A 118 -58.33 -20.81 -7.38
CA LEU A 118 -57.86 -19.75 -8.28
C LEU A 118 -57.17 -18.61 -7.52
N GLU A 119 -57.68 -18.24 -6.34
CA GLU A 119 -57.07 -17.20 -5.52
C GLU A 119 -55.70 -17.65 -5.00
N GLU A 120 -55.56 -18.91 -4.61
CA GLU A 120 -54.27 -19.51 -4.26
C GLU A 120 -53.28 -19.53 -5.44
N TRP A 121 -53.76 -19.94 -6.62
CA TRP A 121 -52.95 -19.93 -7.85
C TRP A 121 -52.55 -18.53 -8.28
N LYS A 122 -53.44 -17.54 -8.12
CA LYS A 122 -53.13 -16.13 -8.38
C LYS A 122 -52.02 -15.62 -7.47
N TRP A 123 -52.06 -15.97 -6.18
CA TRP A 123 -51.01 -15.63 -5.23
C TRP A 123 -49.67 -16.30 -5.60
N LYS A 124 -49.69 -17.61 -5.90
CA LYS A 124 -48.50 -18.35 -6.36
C LYS A 124 -47.90 -17.74 -7.63
N TYR A 125 -48.75 -17.38 -8.60
CA TYR A 125 -48.31 -16.73 -9.83
C TYR A 125 -47.65 -15.37 -9.55
N GLN A 126 -48.22 -14.56 -8.65
CA GLN A 126 -47.63 -13.27 -8.25
C GLN A 126 -46.24 -13.45 -7.61
N GLN A 127 -46.05 -14.46 -6.77
CA GLN A 127 -44.73 -14.75 -6.19
C GLN A 127 -43.70 -15.09 -7.27
N VAL A 128 -44.04 -16.00 -8.19
CA VAL A 128 -43.14 -16.39 -9.29
C VAL A 128 -42.81 -15.20 -10.21
N VAL A 129 -43.76 -14.29 -10.44
CA VAL A 129 -43.52 -13.08 -11.23
C VAL A 129 -42.55 -12.13 -10.53
N GLU A 130 -42.66 -11.94 -9.22
CA GLU A 130 -41.73 -11.10 -8.46
C GLU A 130 -40.34 -11.74 -8.36
N GLU A 131 -40.25 -13.05 -8.14
CA GLU A 131 -38.98 -13.81 -8.18
C GLU A 131 -38.30 -13.67 -9.54
N LYS A 132 -39.04 -13.83 -10.64
CA LYS A 132 -38.52 -13.63 -11.99
C LYS A 132 -37.99 -12.21 -12.21
N LYS A 133 -38.63 -11.20 -11.59
CA LYS A 133 -38.20 -9.80 -11.67
C LYS A 133 -36.93 -9.57 -10.85
N GLN A 134 -36.84 -10.14 -9.65
CA GLN A 134 -35.63 -10.09 -8.83
C GLN A 134 -34.45 -10.77 -9.53
N LEU A 135 -34.63 -11.99 -10.05
CA LEU A 135 -33.59 -12.71 -10.79
C LEU A 135 -33.11 -11.95 -12.03
N LYS A 136 -34.00 -11.23 -12.73
CA LYS A 136 -33.60 -10.35 -13.83
C LYS A 136 -32.76 -9.17 -13.37
N GLN A 137 -33.12 -8.54 -12.25
CA GLN A 137 -32.36 -7.44 -11.68
C GLN A 137 -30.97 -7.89 -11.22
N GLU A 138 -30.87 -9.07 -10.60
CA GLU A 138 -29.61 -9.70 -10.24
C GLU A 138 -28.77 -10.01 -11.48
N LEU A 139 -29.37 -10.58 -12.53
CA LEU A 139 -28.66 -10.85 -13.78
C LEU A 139 -28.13 -9.57 -14.44
N ASP A 140 -28.92 -8.50 -14.46
CA ASP A 140 -28.50 -7.20 -14.98
C ASP A 140 -27.38 -6.60 -14.12
N GLN A 141 -27.42 -6.80 -12.80
CA GLN A 141 -26.35 -6.38 -11.90
C GLN A 141 -25.06 -7.15 -12.17
N PHE A 142 -25.11 -8.48 -12.27
CA PHE A 142 -23.95 -9.29 -12.62
C PHE A 142 -23.38 -8.92 -13.99
N HIS A 143 -24.24 -8.58 -14.95
CA HIS A 143 -23.78 -8.11 -16.27
C HIS A 143 -23.03 -6.78 -16.18
N ARG A 144 -23.54 -5.81 -15.39
CA ARG A 144 -22.84 -4.54 -15.13
C ARG A 144 -21.50 -4.75 -14.43
N GLU A 145 -21.47 -5.58 -13.38
CA GLU A 145 -20.25 -5.92 -12.66
C GLU A 145 -19.23 -6.59 -13.57
N THR A 146 -19.65 -7.48 -14.47
CA THR A 146 -18.78 -8.12 -15.46
C THR A 146 -18.16 -7.09 -16.41
N ILE A 147 -18.94 -6.13 -16.91
CA ILE A 147 -18.43 -5.05 -17.77
C ILE A 147 -17.41 -4.19 -17.02
N ASP A 148 -17.67 -3.87 -15.75
CA ASP A 148 -16.75 -3.07 -14.95
C ASP A 148 -15.46 -3.82 -14.62
N VAL A 149 -15.52 -5.12 -14.33
CA VAL A 149 -14.35 -5.98 -14.19
C VAL A 149 -13.55 -6.03 -15.50
N GLN A 150 -14.19 -6.17 -16.66
CA GLN A 150 -13.50 -6.13 -17.95
C GLN A 150 -12.81 -4.78 -18.23
N ARG A 151 -13.43 -3.67 -17.83
CA ARG A 151 -12.81 -2.34 -17.91
C ARG A 151 -11.59 -2.23 -16.99
N GLN A 152 -11.69 -2.77 -15.77
CA GLN A 152 -10.58 -2.81 -14.82
C GLN A 152 -9.44 -3.72 -15.33
N ASP A 153 -9.74 -4.86 -15.94
CA ASP A 153 -8.71 -5.72 -16.56
C ASP A 153 -7.98 -5.01 -17.70
N ALA A 154 -8.70 -4.21 -18.51
CA ALA A 154 -8.10 -3.41 -19.57
C ALA A 154 -7.15 -2.33 -19.01
N THR A 155 -7.54 -1.64 -17.93
CA THR A 155 -6.68 -0.64 -17.28
C THR A 155 -5.48 -1.28 -16.59
N ILE A 156 -5.66 -2.44 -15.93
CA ILE A 156 -4.56 -3.21 -15.33
C ILE A 156 -3.54 -3.62 -16.40
N ARG A 157 -3.99 -4.13 -17.56
CA ARG A 157 -3.08 -4.48 -18.67
C ARG A 157 -2.30 -3.27 -19.19
N GLN A 158 -2.95 -2.10 -19.29
CA GLN A 158 -2.28 -0.87 -19.70
C GLN A 158 -1.23 -0.42 -18.67
N LEU A 159 -1.55 -0.47 -17.38
CA LEU A 159 -0.62 -0.15 -16.30
C LEU A 159 0.55 -1.14 -16.24
N GLN A 160 0.30 -2.43 -16.43
CA GLN A 160 1.37 -3.45 -16.52
C GLN A 160 2.30 -3.19 -17.70
N LYS A 161 1.76 -2.76 -18.85
CA LYS A 161 2.58 -2.39 -20.01
C LYS A 161 3.44 -1.16 -19.72
N GLN A 162 2.88 -0.14 -19.05
CA GLN A 162 3.62 1.05 -18.64
C GLN A 162 4.71 0.73 -17.61
N LEU A 163 4.42 -0.14 -16.63
CA LEU A 163 5.42 -0.61 -15.66
C LEU A 163 6.57 -1.33 -16.36
N LYS A 164 6.28 -2.28 -17.26
CA LYS A 164 7.32 -2.97 -18.04
C LYS A 164 8.17 -2.00 -18.86
N GLN A 165 7.55 -1.00 -19.50
CA GLN A 165 8.28 0.01 -20.24
C GLN A 165 9.18 0.85 -19.35
N LEU A 166 8.69 1.27 -18.18
CA LEU A 166 9.50 2.02 -17.21
C LEU A 166 10.63 1.16 -16.64
N GLU A 167 10.37 -0.11 -16.34
CA GLU A 167 11.38 -1.09 -15.90
C GLU A 167 12.48 -1.21 -16.97
N GLU A 168 12.12 -1.49 -18.23
CA GLU A 168 13.06 -1.56 -19.35
C GLU A 168 13.86 -0.26 -19.53
N ASP A 169 13.22 0.91 -19.42
CA ASP A 169 13.89 2.19 -19.56
C ASP A 169 14.85 2.47 -18.39
N THR A 170 14.50 2.06 -17.17
CA THR A 170 15.40 2.14 -16.02
C THR A 170 16.58 1.17 -16.14
N GLU A 171 16.34 -0.06 -16.59
CA GLU A 171 17.40 -1.03 -16.86
C GLU A 171 18.36 -0.53 -17.95
N ARG A 172 17.85 0.05 -19.04
CA ARG A 172 18.66 0.69 -20.08
C ARG A 172 19.53 1.81 -19.49
N LYS A 173 18.94 2.73 -18.72
CA LYS A 173 19.67 3.84 -18.10
C LYS A 173 20.73 3.37 -17.10
N VAL A 174 20.43 2.33 -16.32
CA VAL A 174 21.39 1.73 -15.38
C VAL A 174 22.52 1.04 -16.15
N ALA A 175 22.22 0.30 -17.20
CA ALA A 175 23.22 -0.35 -18.05
C ALA A 175 24.13 0.66 -18.76
N GLU A 176 23.56 1.76 -19.27
CA GLU A 176 24.34 2.86 -19.87
C GLU A 176 25.26 3.52 -18.86
N LYS A 177 24.77 3.84 -17.65
CA LYS A 177 25.59 4.41 -16.58
C LYS A 177 26.67 3.45 -16.09
N SER A 178 26.37 2.15 -15.96
CA SER A 178 27.37 1.14 -15.61
C SER A 178 28.49 1.10 -16.64
N LYS A 179 28.14 1.07 -17.94
CA LYS A 179 29.13 1.09 -19.03
C LYS A 179 29.97 2.36 -19.03
N GLN A 180 29.38 3.52 -18.75
CA GLN A 180 30.10 4.79 -18.64
C GLN A 180 31.10 4.75 -17.48
N LEU A 181 30.65 4.36 -16.28
CA LEU A 181 31.52 4.24 -15.11
C LEU A 181 32.63 3.21 -15.31
N GLU A 182 32.34 2.06 -15.94
CA GLU A 182 33.33 1.06 -16.30
C GLU A 182 34.36 1.62 -17.29
N ALA A 183 33.94 2.43 -18.26
CA ALA A 183 34.86 3.08 -19.20
C ALA A 183 35.77 4.10 -18.50
N GLU A 184 35.20 4.96 -17.65
CA GLU A 184 35.96 5.93 -16.83
C GLU A 184 36.93 5.24 -15.88
N TRP A 185 36.51 4.15 -15.23
CA TRP A 185 37.38 3.32 -14.38
C TRP A 185 38.51 2.67 -15.16
N ASN A 186 38.24 2.14 -16.35
CA ASN A 186 39.26 1.55 -17.20
C ASN A 186 40.27 2.61 -17.69
N GLU A 187 39.80 3.82 -18.01
CA GLU A 187 40.66 4.93 -18.43
C GLU A 187 41.55 5.43 -17.28
N THR A 188 40.98 5.64 -16.09
CA THR A 188 41.74 6.02 -14.90
C THR A 188 42.74 4.94 -14.50
N LEU A 189 42.36 3.66 -14.56
CA LEU A 189 43.28 2.53 -14.32
C LEU A 189 44.42 2.52 -15.36
N LYS A 190 44.12 2.76 -16.63
CA LYS A 190 45.14 2.84 -17.69
C LYS A 190 46.10 4.02 -17.45
N ASN A 191 45.58 5.19 -17.09
CA ASN A 191 46.38 6.39 -16.85
C ASN A 191 47.26 6.25 -15.61
N THR A 192 46.71 5.71 -14.51
CA THR A 192 47.49 5.43 -13.29
C THR A 192 48.57 4.39 -13.53
N LYS A 193 48.29 3.32 -14.29
CA LYS A 193 49.29 2.33 -14.70
C LYS A 193 50.38 2.96 -15.56
N ALA A 194 50.03 3.76 -16.55
CA ALA A 194 51.00 4.45 -17.40
C ALA A 194 51.88 5.44 -16.60
N HIS A 195 51.29 6.14 -15.62
CA HIS A 195 52.03 7.00 -14.71
C HIS A 195 53.00 6.20 -13.84
N GLN A 196 52.56 5.07 -13.29
CA GLN A 196 53.39 4.17 -12.49
C GLN A 196 54.55 3.60 -13.32
N GLU A 197 54.31 3.19 -14.56
CA GLU A 197 55.34 2.71 -15.49
C GLU A 197 56.35 3.82 -15.83
N SER A 198 55.88 5.05 -16.06
CA SER A 198 56.74 6.21 -16.31
C SER A 198 57.62 6.54 -15.09
N GLN A 199 57.04 6.56 -13.89
CA GLN A 199 57.80 6.73 -12.66
C GLN A 199 58.83 5.62 -12.48
N GLN A 200 58.45 4.35 -12.66
CA GLN A 200 59.37 3.22 -12.59
C GLN A 200 60.54 3.39 -13.56
N SER A 201 60.29 3.82 -14.79
CA SER A 201 61.33 4.12 -15.77
C SER A 201 62.32 5.18 -15.25
N ILE A 202 61.82 6.29 -14.68
CA ILE A 202 62.66 7.34 -14.10
C ILE A 202 63.51 6.79 -12.94
N TRP A 203 62.90 6.08 -11.98
CA TRP A 203 63.63 5.48 -10.86
C TRP A 203 64.69 4.49 -11.34
N THR A 204 64.39 3.68 -12.37
CA THR A 204 65.38 2.76 -12.94
C THR A 204 66.55 3.49 -13.58
N GLN A 205 66.31 4.61 -14.27
CA GLN A 205 67.37 5.45 -14.84
C GLN A 205 68.22 6.11 -13.77
N GLU A 206 67.62 6.66 -12.71
CA GLU A 206 68.35 7.24 -11.58
C GLU A 206 69.23 6.20 -10.89
N ILE A 207 68.67 5.02 -10.59
CA ILE A 207 69.43 3.91 -10.02
C ILE A 207 70.61 3.56 -10.93
N GLU A 208 70.41 3.50 -12.24
CA GLU A 208 71.49 3.18 -13.19
C GLU A 208 72.57 4.28 -13.22
N GLN A 209 72.18 5.56 -13.18
CA GLN A 209 73.14 6.67 -13.04
C GLN A 209 73.93 6.61 -11.73
N TYR A 210 73.30 6.28 -10.61
CA TYR A 210 73.99 6.12 -9.33
C TYR A 210 74.93 4.91 -9.33
N LYS A 211 74.54 3.79 -9.96
CA LYS A 211 75.43 2.66 -10.16
C LYS A 211 76.63 3.04 -11.02
N GLU A 212 76.43 3.80 -12.10
CA GLU A 212 77.53 4.28 -12.94
C GLU A 212 78.47 5.22 -12.17
N LYS A 213 77.92 6.16 -11.39
CA LYS A 213 78.70 7.04 -10.50
C LYS A 213 79.49 6.23 -9.47
N LEU A 214 78.88 5.22 -8.85
CA LEU A 214 79.55 4.33 -7.90
C LEU A 214 80.66 3.52 -8.60
N ALA A 215 80.40 2.98 -9.79
CA ALA A 215 81.40 2.26 -10.59
C ALA A 215 82.57 3.17 -10.99
N ASN A 216 82.31 4.43 -11.35
CA ASN A 216 83.33 5.41 -11.69
C ASN A 216 84.13 5.84 -10.44
N LEU A 217 83.48 6.01 -9.29
CA LEU A 217 84.16 6.31 -8.03
C LEU A 217 85.01 5.13 -7.56
N GLN A 218 84.52 3.90 -7.73
CA GLN A 218 85.28 2.68 -7.45
C GLN A 218 86.51 2.58 -8.37
N LYS A 219 86.37 2.79 -9.68
CA LYS A 219 87.52 2.86 -10.61
C LYS A 219 88.51 3.97 -10.23
N ALA A 220 88.01 5.14 -9.82
CA ALA A 220 88.86 6.24 -9.37
C ALA A 220 89.60 5.87 -8.07
N TYR A 221 88.90 5.25 -7.12
CA TYR A 221 89.49 4.73 -5.89
C TYR A 221 90.58 3.70 -6.18
N ASP A 222 90.30 2.71 -7.03
CA ASP A 222 91.27 1.70 -7.47
C ASP A 222 92.49 2.37 -8.14
N SER A 223 92.28 3.41 -8.96
CA SER A 223 93.38 4.15 -9.60
C SER A 223 94.25 4.93 -8.60
N VAL A 224 93.65 5.56 -7.59
CA VAL A 224 94.38 6.28 -6.53
C VAL A 224 95.10 5.29 -5.64
N GLN A 225 94.48 4.16 -5.30
CA GLN A 225 95.09 3.08 -4.55
C GLN A 225 96.30 2.51 -5.30
N ASN A 226 96.19 2.30 -6.62
CA ASN A 226 97.33 1.87 -7.44
C ASN A 226 98.46 2.91 -7.44
N ARG A 227 98.15 4.21 -7.57
CA ARG A 227 99.16 5.29 -7.47
C ARG A 227 99.81 5.37 -6.08
N LEU A 228 99.03 5.15 -5.02
CA LEU A 228 99.57 5.10 -3.65
C LEU A 228 100.50 3.89 -3.50
N PHE A 229 100.12 2.74 -4.04
CA PHE A 229 100.97 1.56 -4.07
C PHE A 229 102.26 1.79 -4.88
N GLU A 230 102.19 2.40 -6.06
CA GLU A 230 103.36 2.76 -6.88
C GLU A 230 104.29 3.75 -6.15
N THR A 231 103.74 4.81 -5.55
CA THR A 231 104.54 5.78 -4.79
C THR A 231 105.14 5.17 -3.52
N SER A 232 104.40 4.31 -2.82
CA SER A 232 104.92 3.54 -1.69
C SER A 232 106.05 2.60 -2.13
N HIS A 233 105.92 1.94 -3.29
CA HIS A 233 106.97 1.11 -3.88
C HIS A 233 108.19 1.95 -4.24
N GLN A 234 108.02 3.10 -4.90
CA GLN A 234 109.10 4.04 -5.22
C GLN A 234 109.80 4.56 -3.95
N LEU A 235 109.06 4.86 -2.88
CA LEU A 235 109.63 5.28 -1.61
C LEU A 235 110.44 4.15 -0.96
N GLU A 236 109.98 2.91 -1.04
CA GLU A 236 110.73 1.75 -0.54
C GLU A 236 111.97 1.48 -1.39
N GLU A 237 111.90 1.66 -2.71
CA GLU A 237 113.05 1.59 -3.62
C GLU A 237 114.08 2.69 -3.33
N ILE A 238 113.65 3.96 -3.18
CA ILE A 238 114.53 5.07 -2.76
C ILE A 238 115.11 4.81 -1.37
N ARG A 239 114.33 4.26 -0.43
CA ARG A 239 114.83 3.88 0.90
C ARG A 239 115.88 2.78 0.79
N GLY A 240 115.66 1.76 -0.05
CA GLY A 240 116.61 0.71 -0.35
C GLY A 240 117.91 1.27 -0.94
N VAL A 241 117.81 2.10 -1.98
CA VAL A 241 118.96 2.77 -2.61
C VAL A 241 119.71 3.63 -1.59
N LYS A 242 119.03 4.49 -0.83
CA LYS A 242 119.66 5.30 0.23
C LYS A 242 120.29 4.45 1.32
N SER A 243 119.72 3.30 1.66
CA SER A 243 120.34 2.37 2.61
C SER A 243 121.62 1.76 2.04
N THR A 244 121.62 1.36 0.76
CA THR A 244 122.83 0.86 0.10
C THR A 244 123.88 1.95 -0.07
N GLU A 245 123.49 3.18 -0.42
CA GLU A 245 124.35 4.35 -0.48
C GLU A 245 124.94 4.64 0.90
N HIS A 246 124.12 4.62 1.95
CA HIS A 246 124.60 4.79 3.32
C HIS A 246 125.60 3.70 3.71
N GLN A 247 125.38 2.45 3.29
CA GLN A 247 126.32 1.36 3.52
C GLN A 247 127.63 1.54 2.76
N ILE A 248 127.58 2.01 1.51
CA ILE A 248 128.78 2.36 0.70
C ILE A 248 129.51 3.55 1.34
N LEU A 249 128.80 4.61 1.73
CA LEU A 249 129.38 5.77 2.40
C LEU A 249 129.96 5.41 3.76
N LEU A 250 129.35 4.48 4.51
CA LEU A 250 129.94 3.94 5.74
C LEU A 250 131.23 3.19 5.44
N GLN A 251 131.24 2.37 4.37
CA GLN A 251 132.45 1.67 3.93
C GLN A 251 133.54 2.63 3.46
N GLU A 252 133.21 3.66 2.69
CA GLU A 252 134.13 4.70 2.22
C GLU A 252 134.59 5.60 3.38
N LEU A 253 133.73 5.90 4.35
CA LEU A 253 134.11 6.60 5.58
C LEU A 253 135.04 5.73 6.42
N GLU A 254 134.83 4.42 6.49
CA GLU A 254 135.70 3.49 7.21
C GLU A 254 137.08 3.40 6.53
N GLN A 255 137.11 3.26 5.21
CA GLN A 255 138.32 3.37 4.39
C GLN A 255 139.01 4.73 4.56
N SER A 256 138.28 5.83 4.44
CA SER A 256 138.81 7.18 4.61
C SER A 256 139.25 7.44 6.04
N ARG A 257 138.62 6.84 7.07
CA ARG A 257 139.10 6.90 8.46
C ARG A 257 140.37 6.10 8.65
N GLU A 258 140.52 4.99 7.95
CA GLU A 258 141.75 4.21 7.92
C GLU A 258 142.87 5.00 7.21
N GLU A 259 142.57 5.57 6.05
CA GLU A 259 143.43 6.53 5.34
C GLU A 259 143.70 7.78 6.18
N ASN A 260 142.75 8.33 6.93
CA ASN A 260 142.96 9.48 7.82
C ASN A 260 143.80 9.09 9.02
N ARG A 261 143.76 7.84 9.50
CA ARG A 261 144.71 7.37 10.52
C ARG A 261 146.11 7.30 9.92
N ASP A 262 146.24 6.89 8.67
CA ASP A 262 147.51 6.86 7.94
C ASP A 262 148.01 8.25 7.52
N LEU A 263 147.11 9.15 7.16
CA LEU A 263 147.38 10.54 6.82
C LEU A 263 147.59 11.38 8.07
N ASN A 264 146.94 11.14 9.22
CA ASN A 264 147.29 11.84 10.47
C ASN A 264 148.67 11.41 10.99
N ARG A 265 149.10 10.17 10.71
CA ARG A 265 150.51 9.78 10.85
C ARG A 265 151.40 10.63 9.92
N LYS A 266 151.01 10.82 8.65
CA LYS A 266 151.72 11.66 7.67
C LYS A 266 151.59 13.18 7.89
N ILE A 267 150.53 13.68 8.51
CA ILE A 267 150.23 15.11 8.77
C ILE A 267 150.93 15.53 10.05
N SER A 268 151.19 14.61 10.98
CA SER A 268 152.23 14.82 12.00
C SER A 268 153.61 15.10 11.35
N GLU A 269 153.90 14.56 10.16
CA GLU A 269 155.12 14.85 9.39
C GLU A 269 155.01 16.10 8.49
N LEU A 270 153.81 16.49 8.05
CA LEU A 270 153.61 17.54 7.03
C LEU A 270 153.01 18.86 7.55
N LEU A 271 152.75 19.00 8.86
CA LEU A 271 152.41 20.27 9.54
C LEU A 271 153.56 21.31 9.56
N LEU A 272 154.67 21.05 8.86
CA LEU A 272 155.78 21.98 8.64
C LEU A 272 155.65 22.88 7.40
N SER A 273 154.62 22.71 6.55
CA SER A 273 154.55 23.50 5.30
C SER A 273 153.16 24.09 5.01
N ARG A 274 152.87 25.17 5.74
CA ARG A 274 152.32 26.47 5.30
C ARG A 274 151.23 26.53 4.18
N ASN A 275 150.03 26.80 4.68
CA ASN A 275 148.85 27.61 4.27
C ASN A 275 149.00 28.86 3.33
N ARG A 276 147.90 29.19 2.58
CA ARG A 276 147.24 30.51 2.23
C ARG A 276 146.79 30.62 0.74
N ASN A 277 145.75 31.34 0.24
CA ASN A 277 144.65 32.25 0.69
C ASN A 277 143.65 32.52 -0.51
N VAL A 278 142.32 32.69 -0.32
CA VAL A 278 141.42 33.91 -0.35
C VAL A 278 141.35 34.69 -1.69
N SER A 279 140.21 35.08 -2.30
CA SER A 279 139.22 36.17 -1.98
C SER A 279 138.09 36.23 -3.06
N SER A 280 136.78 36.42 -2.76
CA SER A 280 135.90 37.65 -2.85
C SER A 280 135.66 38.26 -4.27
N SER A 281 134.57 38.90 -4.71
CA SER A 281 133.27 39.40 -4.18
C SER A 281 132.43 40.00 -5.37
N GLU A 282 131.09 40.00 -5.26
CA GLU A 282 129.98 40.93 -5.69
C GLU A 282 130.21 42.08 -6.72
N SER A 283 129.23 42.71 -7.41
CA SER A 283 127.74 42.77 -7.47
C SER A 283 127.37 43.62 -8.73
N SER A 284 126.07 43.73 -9.10
CA SER A 284 125.34 45.02 -9.24
C SER A 284 124.11 44.94 -10.16
N GLU A 285 122.98 45.41 -9.63
CA GLU A 285 121.65 45.56 -10.21
C GLU A 285 121.44 46.99 -10.74
N ALA A 286 120.80 47.16 -11.91
CA ALA A 286 120.23 48.45 -12.32
C ALA A 286 119.22 48.39 -13.51
N LYS A 287 118.59 47.24 -13.82
CA LYS A 287 117.71 47.09 -15.01
C LYS A 287 116.21 46.85 -14.72
N ASP A 288 115.83 46.68 -13.46
CA ASP A 288 114.50 46.18 -13.07
C ASP A 288 113.42 47.26 -12.80
N SER A 289 113.75 48.54 -12.93
CA SER A 289 112.78 49.59 -12.53
C SER A 289 111.77 49.97 -13.62
N TYR A 290 112.07 49.77 -14.92
CA TYR A 290 111.19 50.19 -16.02
C TYR A 290 110.18 49.10 -16.43
N SER A 291 110.58 47.83 -16.37
CA SER A 291 109.67 46.68 -16.58
C SER A 291 108.57 46.61 -15.52
N ASN A 292 108.91 46.99 -14.28
CA ASN A 292 107.97 47.05 -13.16
C ASN A 292 106.84 48.07 -13.37
N LEU A 293 107.08 49.18 -14.07
CA LEU A 293 106.07 50.23 -14.25
C LEU A 293 105.01 49.81 -15.30
N VAL A 294 105.46 49.28 -16.43
CA VAL A 294 104.57 48.78 -17.50
C VAL A 294 103.72 47.60 -17.02
N TRP A 295 104.28 46.75 -16.16
CA TRP A 295 103.53 45.67 -15.52
C TRP A 295 102.45 46.19 -14.56
N LYS A 296 102.75 47.24 -13.77
CA LYS A 296 101.78 47.88 -12.87
C LYS A 296 100.62 48.51 -13.64
N ASP A 297 100.86 49.21 -14.75
CA ASP A 297 99.80 49.78 -15.59
C ASP A 297 98.91 48.70 -16.24
N GLY A 298 99.51 47.60 -16.69
CA GLY A 298 98.78 46.43 -17.17
C GLY A 298 97.89 45.82 -16.09
N LYS A 299 98.38 45.76 -14.85
CA LYS A 299 97.63 45.25 -13.69
C LYS A 299 96.49 46.18 -13.29
N ILE A 300 96.70 47.50 -13.34
CA ILE A 300 95.65 48.50 -13.08
C ILE A 300 94.50 48.33 -14.08
N ARG A 301 94.78 48.21 -15.38
CA ARG A 301 93.73 47.98 -16.39
C ARG A 301 93.00 46.63 -16.22
N GLN A 302 93.69 45.61 -15.72
CA GLN A 302 93.04 44.34 -15.38
C GLN A 302 92.09 44.51 -14.19
N LEU A 303 92.51 45.23 -13.16
CA LEU A 303 91.69 45.52 -11.97
C LEU A 303 90.49 46.42 -12.31
N GLU A 304 90.65 47.39 -13.22
CA GLU A 304 89.55 48.24 -13.72
C GLU A 304 88.48 47.40 -14.43
N ARG A 305 88.88 46.49 -15.33
CA ARG A 305 87.93 45.56 -15.98
C ARG A 305 87.24 44.63 -14.98
N GLN A 306 87.97 44.16 -13.96
CA GLN A 306 87.39 43.35 -12.89
C GLN A 306 86.39 44.16 -12.07
N LEU A 307 86.68 45.42 -11.76
CA LEU A 307 85.77 46.34 -11.09
C LEU A 307 84.52 46.60 -11.91
N ASP A 308 84.64 46.85 -13.21
CA ASP A 308 83.49 47.12 -14.08
C ASP A 308 82.64 45.87 -14.30
N ASN A 309 83.25 44.68 -14.40
CA ASN A 309 82.50 43.42 -14.39
C ASN A 309 81.78 43.18 -13.05
N LEU A 310 82.42 43.48 -11.92
CA LEU A 310 81.77 43.38 -10.60
C LEU A 310 80.60 44.35 -10.47
N LYS A 311 80.73 45.57 -10.98
CA LYS A 311 79.65 46.56 -11.01
C LYS A 311 78.48 46.09 -11.87
N ALA A 312 78.75 45.57 -13.07
CA ALA A 312 77.71 45.03 -13.94
C ALA A 312 76.96 43.85 -13.28
N GLN A 313 77.69 42.93 -12.61
CA GLN A 313 77.08 41.84 -11.85
C GLN A 313 76.28 42.34 -10.64
N MET A 314 76.73 43.41 -9.98
CA MET A 314 75.99 44.06 -8.89
C MET A 314 74.69 44.69 -9.40
N GLU A 315 74.74 45.40 -10.52
CA GLU A 315 73.57 46.01 -11.16
C GLU A 315 72.57 44.95 -11.64
N GLU A 316 73.05 43.85 -12.24
CA GLU A 316 72.21 42.72 -12.66
C GLU A 316 71.52 42.05 -11.46
N CYS A 317 72.27 41.74 -10.39
CA CYS A 317 71.68 41.25 -9.14
C CYS A 317 70.68 42.25 -8.54
N GLN A 318 70.97 43.55 -8.59
CA GLN A 318 70.08 44.58 -8.04
C GLN A 318 68.77 44.69 -8.84
N VAL A 319 68.81 44.47 -10.16
CA VAL A 319 67.60 44.40 -11.00
C VAL A 319 66.82 43.12 -10.73
N SER A 320 67.48 41.96 -10.61
CA SER A 320 66.80 40.69 -10.30
C SER A 320 66.11 40.73 -8.93
N TYR A 321 66.78 41.28 -7.90
CA TYR A 321 66.17 41.45 -6.58
C TYR A 321 65.00 42.44 -6.60
N ARG A 322 65.05 43.48 -7.43
CA ARG A 322 63.91 44.40 -7.59
C ARG A 322 62.71 43.71 -8.23
N GLN A 323 62.93 42.91 -9.27
CA GLN A 323 61.87 42.13 -9.91
C GLN A 323 61.25 41.12 -8.93
N GLU A 324 62.07 40.36 -8.19
CA GLU A 324 61.56 39.42 -7.17
C GLU A 324 60.76 40.14 -6.06
N LEU A 325 61.16 41.36 -5.70
CA LEU A 325 60.48 42.16 -4.68
C LEU A 325 59.13 42.68 -5.20
N GLU A 326 59.07 43.12 -6.46
CA GLU A 326 57.82 43.49 -7.13
C GLU A 326 56.87 42.30 -7.27
N ASP A 327 57.36 41.12 -7.67
CA ASP A 327 56.57 39.89 -7.78
C ASP A 327 56.01 39.47 -6.41
N LYS A 328 56.85 39.50 -5.36
CA LYS A 328 56.39 39.21 -3.99
C LYS A 328 55.37 40.22 -3.50
N GLN A 329 55.53 41.51 -3.82
CA GLN A 329 54.53 42.55 -3.49
C GLN A 329 53.19 42.29 -4.19
N GLN A 330 53.20 41.88 -5.47
CA GLN A 330 51.96 41.52 -6.18
C GLN A 330 51.26 40.31 -5.55
N VAL A 331 52.01 39.30 -5.10
CA VAL A 331 51.44 38.14 -4.40
C VAL A 331 50.84 38.54 -3.05
N ILE A 332 51.52 39.40 -2.29
CA ILE A 332 51.00 39.93 -1.02
C ILE A 332 49.69 40.67 -1.25
N LEU A 333 49.61 41.57 -2.23
CA LEU A 333 48.37 42.29 -2.55
C LEU A 333 47.24 41.35 -2.95
N LYS A 334 47.51 40.31 -3.73
CA LYS A 334 46.51 39.29 -4.08
C LYS A 334 46.01 38.53 -2.85
N MET A 335 46.91 38.13 -1.96
CA MET A 335 46.53 37.47 -0.71
C MET A 335 45.74 38.39 0.22
N GLU A 336 46.12 39.67 0.35
CA GLU A 336 45.36 40.65 1.13
C GLU A 336 43.94 40.86 0.58
N MET A 337 43.77 40.88 -0.74
CA MET A 337 42.44 40.94 -1.36
C MET A 337 41.62 39.69 -1.05
N GLN A 338 42.20 38.49 -1.12
CA GLN A 338 41.53 37.24 -0.77
C GLN A 338 41.13 37.22 0.72
N THR A 339 42.01 37.68 1.61
CA THR A 339 41.71 37.77 3.04
C THR A 339 40.54 38.73 3.29
N LYS A 340 40.52 39.92 2.65
CA LYS A 340 39.40 40.86 2.76
C LYS A 340 38.09 40.28 2.22
N GLN A 341 38.13 39.53 1.13
CA GLN A 341 36.95 38.83 0.60
C GLN A 341 36.45 37.77 1.58
N LEU A 342 37.35 36.98 2.18
CA LEU A 342 36.99 35.99 3.19
C LEU A 342 36.43 36.65 4.47
N GLU A 343 36.98 37.78 4.89
CA GLU A 343 36.47 38.58 6.01
C GLU A 343 35.06 39.11 5.73
N GLN A 344 34.81 39.65 4.52
CA GLN A 344 33.46 40.08 4.11
C GLN A 344 32.47 38.92 4.10
N LEU A 345 32.85 37.76 3.54
CA LEU A 345 32.00 36.57 3.55
C LEU A 345 31.76 36.04 4.97
N LEU A 346 32.71 36.23 5.89
CA LEU A 346 32.56 35.87 7.29
C LEU A 346 31.64 36.85 8.06
N GLU A 347 31.67 38.14 7.71
CA GLU A 347 30.74 39.14 8.25
C GLU A 347 29.32 38.97 7.70
N GLU A 348 29.19 38.58 6.43
CA GLU A 348 27.90 38.23 5.80
C GLU A 348 27.37 36.86 6.26
N ALA A 349 28.21 36.02 6.84
CA ALA A 349 27.79 34.73 7.37
C ALA A 349 26.86 34.94 8.58
N PRO A 350 25.72 34.22 8.64
CA PRO A 350 24.77 34.34 9.74
C PRO A 350 25.45 33.98 11.05
N SER A 351 25.20 34.79 12.09
CA SER A 351 25.83 34.63 13.39
C SER A 351 25.64 33.20 13.94
N LEU A 352 26.64 32.68 14.64
CA LEU A 352 26.60 31.34 15.25
C LEU A 352 25.33 31.16 16.11
N ASP A 353 24.88 32.22 16.76
CA ASP A 353 23.65 32.25 17.56
C ASP A 353 22.38 32.07 16.73
N GLU A 354 22.34 32.62 15.52
CA GLU A 354 21.21 32.47 14.60
C GLU A 354 21.17 31.05 14.00
N VAL A 355 22.33 30.51 13.62
CA VAL A 355 22.45 29.11 13.19
C VAL A 355 22.06 28.15 14.33
N GLN A 356 22.47 28.44 15.57
CA GLN A 356 22.08 27.65 16.74
C GLN A 356 20.60 27.79 17.08
N ARG A 357 20.00 28.98 16.95
CA ARG A 357 18.53 29.17 17.10
C ARG A 357 17.76 28.38 16.05
N LEU A 358 18.17 28.46 14.78
CA LEU A 358 17.55 27.70 13.69
C LEU A 358 17.71 26.20 13.90
N ARG A 359 18.88 25.73 14.36
CA ARG A 359 19.08 24.32 14.74
C ARG A 359 18.16 23.91 15.89
N LYS A 360 18.04 24.72 16.95
CA LYS A 360 17.14 24.44 18.09
C LYS A 360 15.66 24.42 17.67
N GLN A 361 15.25 25.32 16.77
CA GLN A 361 13.90 25.31 16.20
C GLN A 361 13.66 24.07 15.35
N ILE A 362 14.62 23.66 14.53
CA ILE A 362 14.54 22.42 13.74
C ILE A 362 14.49 21.19 14.64
N THR A 363 15.29 21.12 15.72
CA THR A 363 15.26 20.00 16.66
C THR A 363 13.95 19.95 17.43
N ASN A 364 13.38 21.09 17.80
CA ASN A 364 12.09 21.15 18.49
C ASN A 364 10.95 20.76 17.54
N LEU A 365 10.98 21.21 16.29
CA LEU A 365 10.02 20.79 15.26
C LEU A 365 10.16 19.30 14.93
N GLN A 366 11.38 18.76 14.92
CA GLN A 366 11.61 17.33 14.77
C GLN A 366 11.10 16.53 15.98
N ALA A 367 11.32 17.00 17.21
CA ALA A 367 10.80 16.36 18.42
C ALA A 367 9.26 16.38 18.46
N LEU A 368 8.62 17.46 17.98
CA LEU A 368 7.17 17.55 17.84
C LEU A 368 6.61 16.71 16.69
N GLN A 369 7.40 16.45 15.65
CA GLN A 369 7.01 15.63 14.49
C GLN A 369 7.23 14.13 14.73
N PHE A 370 8.06 13.77 15.72
CA PHE A 370 8.39 12.40 16.08
C PHE A 370 8.29 12.22 17.60
N ASP A 371 7.17 11.70 18.10
CA ASP A 371 6.85 11.38 19.52
C ASP A 371 7.79 10.34 20.18
N HIS A 372 9.09 10.32 19.88
CA HIS A 372 10.03 9.41 20.51
C HIS A 372 11.49 9.85 20.28
N VAL A 373 12.02 10.73 21.12
CA VAL A 373 13.42 10.65 21.57
C VAL A 373 13.53 11.21 22.98
N GLU A 374 13.20 10.38 23.98
CA GLU A 374 14.00 10.40 25.20
C GLU A 374 15.36 9.84 24.81
N LEU A 375 16.41 10.66 24.96
CA LEU A 375 17.81 10.32 25.21
C LEU A 375 18.68 11.45 24.66
N PHE A 376 18.82 12.53 25.42
CA PHE A 376 20.09 13.25 25.56
C PHE A 376 20.06 14.03 26.87
N GLN A 377 20.67 13.44 27.90
CA GLN A 377 21.17 14.19 29.06
C GLN A 377 22.46 14.89 28.63
N GLY A 378 22.60 16.16 29.01
CA GLY A 378 23.81 16.96 28.78
C GLY A 378 23.57 18.46 28.94
N GLU A 379 23.44 18.87 30.21
CA GLU A 379 23.76 20.16 30.84
C GLU A 379 23.48 21.52 30.16
N GLU A 380 22.66 22.29 30.89
CA GLU A 380 22.66 23.74 31.15
C GLU A 380 23.01 24.74 30.03
N CYS A 381 22.00 25.52 29.63
CA CYS A 381 22.11 26.98 29.69
C CYS A 381 20.70 27.60 29.76
N GLY A 382 20.43 28.31 30.86
CA GLY A 382 19.12 28.88 31.16
C GLY A 382 18.70 30.03 30.26
N LYS A 383 17.42 30.03 29.89
CA LYS A 383 16.43 31.10 30.14
C LYS A 383 15.09 30.72 29.47
N GLU A 384 14.10 30.57 30.34
CA GLU A 384 12.62 30.59 30.18
C GLU A 384 11.92 29.48 29.35
N PRO A 385 11.14 28.58 30.01
CA PRO A 385 10.45 27.43 29.41
C PRO A 385 8.97 27.71 29.02
N THR A 386 8.51 28.96 29.05
CA THR A 386 7.06 29.27 29.04
C THR A 386 6.33 28.85 27.76
N ASP A 387 6.98 28.83 26.60
CA ASP A 387 6.31 28.49 25.33
C ASP A 387 6.25 26.96 25.08
N LEU A 388 7.26 26.22 25.56
CA LEU A 388 7.29 24.76 25.45
C LEU A 388 6.43 24.11 26.54
N GLU A 389 6.46 24.66 27.75
CA GLU A 389 5.66 24.18 28.88
C GLU A 389 4.16 24.41 28.63
N THR A 390 3.78 25.56 28.04
CA THR A 390 2.39 25.83 27.67
C THR A 390 1.91 24.94 26.53
N LEU A 391 2.73 24.71 25.50
CA LEU A 391 2.36 23.81 24.39
C LEU A 391 2.29 22.34 24.84
N LEU A 392 3.20 21.90 25.73
CA LEU A 392 3.15 20.57 26.34
C LEU A 392 1.91 20.42 27.22
N MET A 393 1.55 21.44 28.00
CA MET A 393 0.31 21.42 28.79
C MET A 393 -0.93 21.39 27.90
N GLU A 394 -0.97 22.16 26.81
CA GLU A 394 -2.10 22.13 25.87
C GLU A 394 -2.21 20.76 25.20
N LYS A 395 -1.10 20.17 24.78
CA LYS A 395 -1.08 18.81 24.22
C LYS A 395 -1.51 17.76 25.24
N ASN A 396 -1.00 17.82 26.47
CA ASN A 396 -1.38 16.90 27.53
C ASN A 396 -2.89 17.03 27.84
N ARG A 397 -3.41 18.26 27.91
CA ARG A 397 -4.85 18.52 28.06
C ARG A 397 -5.66 17.97 26.89
N THR A 398 -5.22 18.13 25.64
CA THR A 398 -5.92 17.54 24.48
C THR A 398 -5.88 16.01 24.49
N LEU A 399 -4.80 15.41 24.97
CA LEU A 399 -4.67 13.96 25.12
C LEU A 399 -5.55 13.44 26.27
N GLU A 400 -5.63 14.16 27.38
CA GLU A 400 -6.56 13.88 28.47
C GLU A 400 -8.02 13.99 28.01
N ASP A 401 -8.36 15.02 27.24
CA ASP A 401 -9.69 15.20 26.65
C ASP A 401 -10.01 14.05 25.68
N GLN A 402 -9.08 13.66 24.81
CA GLN A 402 -9.23 12.50 23.91
C GLN A 402 -9.36 11.18 24.67
N LEU A 403 -8.57 10.97 25.72
CA LEU A 403 -8.68 9.80 26.59
C LEU A 403 -10.02 9.77 27.30
N SER A 404 -10.53 10.91 27.77
CA SER A 404 -11.84 11.01 28.41
C SER A 404 -12.96 10.69 27.40
N HIS A 405 -12.88 11.23 26.18
CA HIS A 405 -13.84 10.96 25.11
C HIS A 405 -13.82 9.48 24.72
N LEU A 406 -12.63 8.88 24.54
CA LEU A 406 -12.49 7.45 24.25
C LEU A 406 -13.01 6.58 25.40
N ARG A 407 -12.82 6.98 26.66
CA ARG A 407 -13.41 6.25 27.81
C ARG A 407 -14.93 6.31 27.77
N VAL A 408 -15.52 7.46 27.44
CA VAL A 408 -16.99 7.60 27.33
C VAL A 408 -17.53 6.79 26.14
N THR A 409 -16.87 6.80 24.98
CA THR A 409 -17.32 5.98 23.85
C THR A 409 -17.20 4.49 24.14
N VAL A 410 -16.13 4.04 24.82
CA VAL A 410 -16.00 2.66 25.28
C VAL A 410 -17.13 2.28 26.24
N GLN A 411 -17.43 3.13 27.23
CA GLN A 411 -18.55 2.88 28.15
C GLN A 411 -19.90 2.85 27.43
N ASN A 412 -20.11 3.69 26.42
CA ASN A 412 -21.34 3.68 25.63
C ASN A 412 -21.47 2.39 24.79
N ILE A 413 -20.38 1.96 24.14
CA ILE A 413 -20.34 0.70 23.40
C ILE A 413 -20.56 -0.49 24.33
N GLU A 414 -19.99 -0.47 25.54
CA GLU A 414 -20.23 -1.50 26.55
C GLU A 414 -21.70 -1.54 26.98
N LYS A 415 -22.34 -0.38 27.18
CA LYS A 415 -23.78 -0.30 27.47
C LYS A 415 -24.61 -0.85 26.32
N GLU A 416 -24.35 -0.44 25.08
CA GLU A 416 -25.03 -0.95 23.89
C GLU A 416 -24.87 -2.47 23.78
N LYS A 417 -23.65 -3.00 24.00
CA LYS A 417 -23.40 -4.44 24.03
C LYS A 417 -24.25 -5.15 25.08
N THR A 418 -24.33 -4.62 26.30
CA THR A 418 -25.16 -5.22 27.36
C THR A 418 -26.65 -5.17 27.03
N GLN A 419 -27.13 -4.09 26.39
CA GLN A 419 -28.52 -3.99 25.94
C GLN A 419 -28.83 -5.01 24.85
N TYR A 420 -27.97 -5.16 23.84
CA TYR A 420 -28.15 -6.18 22.81
C TYR A 420 -28.09 -7.60 23.37
N GLN A 421 -27.22 -7.86 24.36
CA GLN A 421 -27.21 -9.15 25.05
C GLN A 421 -28.51 -9.43 25.82
N GLN A 422 -29.07 -8.44 26.53
CA GLN A 422 -30.36 -8.59 27.21
C GLN A 422 -31.51 -8.79 26.22
N GLN A 423 -31.52 -8.07 25.11
CA GLN A 423 -32.51 -8.25 24.05
C GLN A 423 -32.43 -9.66 23.46
N ALA A 424 -31.23 -10.17 23.16
CA ALA A 424 -31.03 -11.53 22.67
C ALA A 424 -31.58 -12.58 23.66
N LEU A 425 -31.28 -12.44 24.96
CA LEU A 425 -31.82 -13.32 25.99
C LEU A 425 -33.35 -13.27 26.06
N SER A 426 -33.96 -12.09 26.00
CA SER A 426 -35.42 -11.96 26.04
C SER A 426 -36.11 -12.54 24.79
N LEU A 427 -35.47 -12.43 23.63
CA LEU A 427 -35.95 -13.04 22.39
C LEU A 427 -35.82 -14.57 22.44
N GLU A 428 -34.74 -15.09 23.03
CA GLU A 428 -34.54 -16.53 23.20
C GLU A 428 -35.55 -17.12 24.20
N GLU A 429 -35.87 -16.40 25.28
CA GLU A 429 -36.95 -16.74 26.21
C GLU A 429 -38.32 -16.73 25.52
N SER A 430 -38.64 -15.66 24.78
CA SER A 430 -39.90 -15.57 24.03
C SER A 430 -40.05 -16.66 22.96
N LEU A 431 -38.94 -17.04 22.30
CA LEU A 431 -38.92 -18.16 21.35
C LEU A 431 -39.13 -19.50 22.05
N SER A 432 -38.52 -19.69 23.23
CA SER A 432 -38.73 -20.87 24.07
C SER A 432 -40.19 -21.00 24.49
N ASP A 433 -40.80 -19.91 24.95
CA ASP A 433 -42.22 -19.87 25.34
C ASP A 433 -43.14 -20.17 24.14
N GLN A 434 -42.89 -19.55 22.98
CA GLN A 434 -43.64 -19.86 21.75
C GLN A 434 -43.49 -21.32 21.34
N LYS A 435 -42.29 -21.90 21.45
CA LYS A 435 -42.06 -23.33 21.17
C LYS A 435 -42.85 -24.21 22.13
N GLU A 436 -42.89 -23.89 23.42
CA GLU A 436 -43.64 -24.68 24.39
C GLU A 436 -45.16 -24.55 24.17
N VAL A 437 -45.66 -23.35 23.83
CA VAL A 437 -47.07 -23.15 23.46
C VAL A 437 -47.41 -23.92 22.18
N ASN A 438 -46.60 -23.85 21.13
CA ASN A 438 -46.78 -24.66 19.93
C ASN A 438 -46.79 -26.15 20.27
N ARG A 439 -45.87 -26.62 21.12
CA ARG A 439 -45.83 -28.02 21.56
C ARG A 439 -47.09 -28.42 22.34
N LYS A 440 -47.70 -27.50 23.09
CA LYS A 440 -48.99 -27.72 23.77
C LYS A 440 -50.15 -27.76 22.77
N LEU A 441 -50.17 -26.86 21.80
CA LEU A 441 -51.17 -26.84 20.72
C LEU A 441 -51.08 -28.11 19.86
N GLU A 442 -49.88 -28.53 19.47
CA GLU A 442 -49.66 -29.80 18.75
C GLU A 442 -50.12 -31.01 19.55
N ARG A 443 -49.91 -31.02 20.87
CA ARG A 443 -50.43 -32.07 21.76
C ARG A 443 -51.95 -32.06 21.80
N ALA A 444 -52.57 -30.89 21.98
CA ALA A 444 -54.02 -30.74 22.01
C ALA A 444 -54.66 -31.11 20.65
N LEU A 445 -54.04 -30.72 19.53
CA LEU A 445 -54.48 -31.08 18.19
C LEU A 445 -54.37 -32.59 17.94
N ASN A 446 -53.29 -33.22 18.42
CA ASN A 446 -53.13 -34.68 18.33
C ASN A 446 -54.09 -35.43 19.25
N GLU A 447 -54.47 -34.87 20.40
CA GLU A 447 -55.54 -35.41 21.25
C GLU A 447 -56.91 -35.26 20.60
N THR A 448 -57.24 -34.11 20.01
CA THR A 448 -58.51 -33.93 19.30
C THR A 448 -58.59 -34.80 18.05
N LEU A 449 -57.48 -35.02 17.32
CA LEU A 449 -57.41 -35.98 16.21
C LEU A 449 -57.55 -37.45 16.67
N LYS A 450 -57.16 -37.78 17.91
CA LYS A 450 -57.30 -39.14 18.47
C LYS A 450 -58.69 -39.41 19.05
N VAL A 451 -59.40 -38.37 19.50
CA VAL A 451 -60.73 -38.48 20.14
C VAL A 451 -61.88 -38.34 19.13
N HIS A 452 -61.66 -37.75 17.96
CA HIS A 452 -62.68 -37.67 16.89
C HIS A 452 -62.14 -38.13 15.53
N PRO A 453 -62.67 -39.23 14.94
CA PRO A 453 -62.57 -39.44 13.49
C PRO A 453 -63.45 -38.38 12.78
N PRO A 454 -63.19 -38.04 11.51
CA PRO A 454 -63.71 -36.81 10.93
C PRO A 454 -65.23 -36.90 10.74
N PRO A 455 -66.00 -35.85 11.08
CA PRO A 455 -67.25 -35.57 10.42
C PRO A 455 -67.02 -34.46 9.39
N SER A 456 -67.37 -34.82 8.16
CA SER A 456 -67.84 -33.92 7.11
C SER A 456 -68.73 -32.77 7.64
N SER A 457 -68.55 -31.60 7.02
CA SER A 457 -69.51 -30.48 6.92
C SER A 457 -70.02 -29.85 8.21
N ILE A 458 -69.67 -28.59 8.47
CA ILE A 458 -70.61 -27.55 8.96
C ILE A 458 -70.10 -26.18 8.49
N SER A 459 -70.94 -25.56 7.68
CA SER A 459 -70.99 -24.16 7.31
C SER A 459 -71.20 -23.25 8.53
N VAL A 460 -70.43 -22.18 8.65
CA VAL A 460 -70.76 -21.05 9.53
C VAL A 460 -70.85 -19.79 8.68
N SER A 461 -72.10 -19.39 8.41
CA SER A 461 -72.47 -18.07 7.89
C SER A 461 -72.18 -17.00 8.93
N LEU A 462 -71.77 -15.80 8.49
CA LEU A 462 -71.84 -14.60 9.32
C LEU A 462 -72.22 -13.38 8.46
N GLU A 463 -73.42 -12.86 8.73
CA GLU A 463 -73.90 -11.55 8.29
C GLU A 463 -74.22 -10.68 9.53
N ASN A 464 -73.68 -9.47 9.53
CA ASN A 464 -74.04 -8.20 10.18
C ASN A 464 -75.14 -8.09 11.28
N SER A 465 -74.83 -7.37 12.37
CA SER A 465 -75.31 -6.00 12.72
C SER A 465 -75.53 -5.72 14.23
N SER A 466 -74.90 -4.63 14.69
CA SER A 466 -75.28 -3.62 15.70
C SER A 466 -76.12 -3.95 16.98
N ASN A 467 -75.53 -3.49 18.10
CA ASN A 467 -76.11 -2.82 19.28
C ASN A 467 -76.79 -3.60 20.44
N SER A 468 -76.29 -3.24 21.63
CA SER A 468 -76.90 -3.18 22.98
C SER A 468 -76.82 -4.40 23.93
N SER A 469 -75.97 -4.19 24.94
CA SER A 469 -76.21 -4.37 26.39
C SER A 469 -76.31 -5.76 27.05
N GLN A 470 -75.32 -5.99 27.92
CA GLN A 470 -75.35 -6.75 29.20
C GLN A 470 -75.64 -8.26 29.15
N GLN A 471 -74.58 -9.08 29.22
CA GLN A 471 -74.20 -9.87 30.42
C GLN A 471 -73.02 -10.83 30.15
N SER A 472 -71.94 -10.63 30.91
CA SER A 472 -70.98 -11.62 31.43
C SER A 472 -70.41 -12.71 30.49
N ILE A 473 -69.29 -12.40 29.82
CA ILE A 473 -68.20 -13.35 29.50
C ILE A 473 -66.85 -12.59 29.56
N PRO A 474 -65.94 -12.84 30.52
CA PRO A 474 -64.71 -12.05 30.70
C PRO A 474 -63.51 -12.37 29.78
N GLU A 475 -63.61 -13.28 28.80
CA GLU A 475 -62.39 -13.84 28.15
C GLU A 475 -62.11 -13.34 26.72
N GLU A 476 -63.11 -12.84 25.97
CA GLU A 476 -62.89 -12.36 24.59
C GLU A 476 -62.35 -10.92 24.51
N GLN A 477 -62.52 -10.11 25.56
CA GLN A 477 -61.96 -8.75 25.62
C GLN A 477 -60.42 -8.77 25.72
N GLY A 478 -59.83 -9.80 26.33
CA GLY A 478 -58.38 -9.92 26.46
C GLY A 478 -57.68 -10.09 25.11
N ILE A 479 -58.25 -10.88 24.19
CA ILE A 479 -57.62 -11.13 22.88
C ILE A 479 -57.65 -9.88 22.01
N LEU A 480 -58.78 -9.17 21.96
CA LEU A 480 -58.91 -7.91 21.21
C LEU A 480 -58.03 -6.79 21.80
N ASP A 481 -57.90 -6.71 23.12
CA ASP A 481 -57.06 -5.72 23.79
C ASP A 481 -55.55 -6.03 23.63
N ILE A 482 -55.19 -7.32 23.61
CA ILE A 482 -53.84 -7.80 23.27
C ILE A 482 -53.53 -7.51 21.79
N VAL A 483 -54.45 -7.75 20.87
CA VAL A 483 -54.27 -7.43 19.44
C VAL A 483 -54.18 -5.92 19.23
N CYS A 484 -54.96 -5.11 19.95
CA CYS A 484 -54.82 -3.66 19.96
C CYS A 484 -53.46 -3.22 20.51
N GLN A 485 -53.00 -3.77 21.64
CA GLN A 485 -51.67 -3.47 22.18
C GLN A 485 -50.54 -3.91 21.25
N GLN A 486 -50.66 -5.06 20.59
CA GLN A 486 -49.68 -5.52 19.60
C GLN A 486 -49.66 -4.59 18.40
N ARG A 487 -50.83 -4.25 17.84
CA ARG A 487 -50.96 -3.27 16.76
C ARG A 487 -50.34 -1.93 17.17
N ASP A 488 -50.61 -1.45 18.37
CA ASP A 488 -50.10 -0.17 18.84
C ASP A 488 -48.58 -0.21 19.11
N ARG A 489 -48.03 -1.35 19.56
CA ARG A 489 -46.57 -1.58 19.60
C ARG A 489 -45.94 -1.59 18.21
N TYR A 490 -46.56 -2.27 17.24
CA TYR A 490 -46.06 -2.27 15.86
C TYR A 490 -46.13 -0.88 15.25
N LYS A 491 -47.20 -0.13 15.53
CA LYS A 491 -47.35 1.27 15.10
C LYS A 491 -46.29 2.17 15.73
N HIS A 492 -45.97 1.96 17.01
CA HIS A 492 -44.91 2.70 17.70
C HIS A 492 -43.52 2.37 17.15
N LYS A 493 -43.21 1.08 16.92
CA LYS A 493 -41.97 0.67 16.26
C LYS A 493 -41.86 1.21 14.82
N MET A 494 -42.98 1.26 14.09
CA MET A 494 -42.99 1.81 12.75
C MET A 494 -42.70 3.30 12.76
N LEU A 495 -43.32 4.06 13.67
CA LEU A 495 -43.01 5.49 13.89
C LEU A 495 -41.55 5.71 14.31
N GLU A 496 -40.99 4.84 15.15
CA GLU A 496 -39.58 4.92 15.56
C GLU A 496 -38.63 4.65 14.39
N TYR A 497 -38.95 3.69 13.51
CA TYR A 497 -38.18 3.46 12.28
C TYR A 497 -38.34 4.60 11.27
N GLU A 498 -39.52 5.20 11.15
CA GLU A 498 -39.73 6.40 10.33
C GLU A 498 -38.88 7.57 10.85
N ASP A 499 -38.86 7.82 12.17
CA ASP A 499 -38.03 8.85 12.79
C ASP A 499 -36.52 8.59 12.62
N GLN A 500 -36.09 7.32 12.71
CA GLN A 500 -34.71 6.94 12.40
C GLN A 500 -34.37 7.16 10.93
N LEU A 501 -35.28 6.83 10.00
CA LEU A 501 -35.09 7.08 8.57
C LEU A 501 -35.01 8.57 8.26
N ASP A 502 -35.81 9.39 8.91
CA ASP A 502 -35.80 10.84 8.73
C ASP A 502 -34.52 11.47 9.30
N LYS A 503 -34.04 11.01 10.48
CA LYS A 503 -32.72 11.40 11.01
C LYS A 503 -31.58 10.99 10.09
N MET A 504 -31.64 9.80 9.49
CA MET A 504 -30.63 9.36 8.52
C MET A 504 -30.68 10.20 7.24
N ARG A 505 -31.88 10.54 6.75
CA ARG A 505 -32.06 11.46 5.61
C ARG A 505 -31.52 12.85 5.90
N GLU A 506 -31.74 13.38 7.10
CA GLU A 506 -31.19 14.67 7.54
C GLU A 506 -29.66 14.62 7.64
N ARG A 507 -29.10 13.53 8.15
CA ARG A 507 -27.63 13.35 8.19
C ARG A 507 -27.03 13.26 6.79
N ILE A 508 -27.71 12.59 5.86
CA ILE A 508 -27.31 12.51 4.44
C ILE A 508 -27.42 13.90 3.80
N SER A 509 -28.47 14.69 4.08
CA SER A 509 -28.61 16.03 3.53
C SER A 509 -27.51 16.99 4.04
N LEU A 510 -27.17 16.91 5.33
CA LEU A 510 -26.06 17.65 5.92
C LEU A 510 -24.71 17.23 5.34
N LEU A 511 -24.47 15.92 5.17
CA LEU A 511 -23.26 15.44 4.51
C LEU A 511 -23.18 15.96 3.06
N ASN A 512 -24.27 15.90 2.31
CA ASN A 512 -24.29 16.40 0.94
C ASN A 512 -24.05 17.92 0.88
N ALA A 513 -24.63 18.69 1.79
CA ALA A 513 -24.35 20.12 1.91
C ALA A 513 -22.87 20.39 2.21
N THR A 514 -22.25 19.63 3.12
CA THR A 514 -20.80 19.79 3.41
C THR A 514 -19.92 19.35 2.23
N VAL A 515 -20.32 18.34 1.46
CA VAL A 515 -19.62 17.94 0.23
C VAL A 515 -19.74 19.01 -0.84
N GLU A 516 -20.89 19.66 -0.97
CA GLU A 516 -21.09 20.79 -1.88
C GLU A 516 -20.29 22.03 -1.47
N THR A 517 -20.22 22.36 -0.18
CA THR A 517 -19.37 23.47 0.29
C THR A 517 -17.90 23.18 0.03
N LEU A 518 -17.41 21.97 0.33
CA LEU A 518 -16.04 21.56 0.04
C LEU A 518 -15.74 21.54 -1.47
N ARG A 519 -16.70 21.11 -2.31
CA ARG A 519 -16.56 21.19 -3.78
C ARG A 519 -16.47 22.63 -4.25
N ASN A 520 -17.27 23.53 -3.69
CA ASN A 520 -17.27 24.94 -4.05
C ASN A 520 -15.99 25.64 -3.58
N GLU A 521 -15.48 25.30 -2.40
CA GLU A 521 -14.19 25.77 -1.89
C GLU A 521 -13.02 25.23 -2.73
N SER A 522 -13.06 23.95 -3.13
CA SER A 522 -12.10 23.36 -4.05
C SER A 522 -12.12 24.01 -5.44
N ARG A 523 -13.29 24.34 -5.98
CA ARG A 523 -13.41 25.13 -7.22
C ARG A 523 -12.85 26.53 -7.04
N ARG A 524 -13.14 27.18 -5.93
CA ARG A 524 -12.69 28.55 -5.63
C ARG A 524 -11.17 28.64 -5.50
N THR A 525 -10.57 27.70 -4.78
CA THR A 525 -9.10 27.55 -4.68
C THR A 525 -8.48 27.22 -6.03
N SER A 526 -9.10 26.35 -6.83
CA SER A 526 -8.64 26.06 -8.20
C SER A 526 -8.67 27.31 -9.10
N HIS A 527 -9.75 28.09 -9.07
CA HIS A 527 -9.84 29.35 -9.81
C HIS A 527 -8.83 30.39 -9.31
N GLN A 528 -8.61 30.49 -8.00
CA GLN A 528 -7.63 31.41 -7.40
C GLN A 528 -6.18 31.03 -7.76
N VAL A 529 -5.86 29.73 -7.85
CA VAL A 529 -4.56 29.23 -8.33
C VAL A 529 -4.38 29.52 -9.82
N VAL A 530 -5.44 29.40 -10.63
CA VAL A 530 -5.39 29.74 -12.05
C VAL A 530 -5.21 31.25 -12.26
N ASP A 531 -5.95 32.10 -11.56
CA ASP A 531 -5.85 33.56 -11.69
C ASP A 531 -4.51 34.10 -11.14
N SER A 532 -3.98 33.52 -10.05
CA SER A 532 -2.63 33.85 -9.56
C SER A 532 -1.54 33.37 -10.52
N SER A 533 -1.67 32.17 -11.10
CA SER A 533 -0.70 31.68 -12.10
C SER A 533 -0.70 32.48 -13.41
N VAL A 534 -1.84 33.05 -13.82
CA VAL A 534 -1.95 33.92 -15.00
C VAL A 534 -1.40 35.32 -14.71
N SER A 535 -1.55 35.81 -13.48
CA SER A 535 -0.94 37.05 -12.99
C SER A 535 0.58 36.94 -12.84
N GLU A 536 1.08 35.81 -12.32
CA GLU A 536 2.51 35.52 -12.18
C GLU A 536 3.18 35.28 -13.55
N ARG A 537 2.51 34.60 -14.49
CA ARG A 537 3.04 34.41 -15.86
C ARG A 537 3.30 35.70 -16.63
N ARG A 538 2.59 36.79 -16.32
CA ARG A 538 2.84 38.11 -16.96
C ARG A 538 4.00 38.87 -16.31
N LYS A 539 4.37 38.57 -15.06
CA LYS A 539 5.52 39.16 -14.37
C LYS A 539 6.81 38.35 -14.58
N THR A 540 6.72 37.03 -14.69
CA THR A 540 7.90 36.17 -14.89
C THR A 540 8.51 36.28 -16.29
N GLN A 541 7.71 36.60 -17.32
CA GLN A 541 8.20 36.66 -18.71
C GLN A 541 9.18 37.83 -18.99
N TRP A 542 9.24 38.84 -18.11
CA TRP A 542 10.24 39.93 -18.20
C TRP A 542 11.45 39.70 -17.29
N ALA A 543 11.31 38.98 -16.18
CA ALA A 543 12.41 38.66 -15.27
C ALA A 543 13.23 37.41 -15.68
N GLU A 544 12.63 36.51 -16.47
CA GLU A 544 13.24 35.26 -16.94
C GLU A 544 14.28 35.47 -18.05
N LYS A 545 14.35 36.65 -18.70
CA LYS A 545 15.40 36.94 -19.70
C LYS A 545 16.73 37.42 -19.12
N GLU A 546 16.72 37.94 -17.89
CA GLU A 546 17.92 38.50 -17.23
C GLU A 546 18.53 37.51 -16.21
N SER A 547 17.72 36.61 -15.65
CA SER A 547 18.16 35.55 -14.73
C SER A 547 18.73 34.31 -15.42
N LEU A 548 18.34 34.04 -16.67
CA LEU A 548 18.84 32.90 -17.46
C LEU A 548 20.29 33.08 -17.94
N SER A 549 20.79 34.32 -18.06
CA SER A 549 22.21 34.56 -18.38
C SER A 549 23.12 34.35 -17.16
N LEU A 550 22.62 34.58 -15.95
CA LEU A 550 23.38 34.42 -14.70
C LEU A 550 23.39 32.97 -14.18
N MET A 551 22.31 32.19 -14.37
CA MET A 551 22.25 30.78 -13.94
C MET A 551 23.11 29.82 -14.78
N LEU A 552 23.42 30.17 -16.03
CA LEU A 552 24.27 29.36 -16.90
C LEU A 552 25.76 29.40 -16.51
N GLU A 553 26.17 30.37 -15.69
CA GLU A 553 27.55 30.51 -15.22
C GLU A 553 27.77 29.87 -13.82
N GLN A 554 26.69 29.71 -13.04
CA GLN A 554 26.76 29.21 -11.65
C GLN A 554 26.39 27.72 -11.49
N GLY A 555 25.75 27.11 -12.49
CA GLY A 555 25.26 25.72 -12.44
C GLY A 555 26.30 24.60 -12.59
N ASN A 556 27.59 24.91 -12.71
CA ASN A 556 28.62 23.91 -12.98
C ASN A 556 29.23 23.25 -11.72
N ASN A 557 28.89 23.72 -10.51
CA ASN A 557 29.55 23.24 -9.28
C ASN A 557 28.70 22.38 -8.33
N ASP A 558 27.37 22.29 -8.51
CA ASP A 558 26.48 21.60 -7.55
C ASP A 558 25.97 20.22 -8.00
N THR A 559 26.46 19.69 -9.12
CA THR A 559 25.95 18.42 -9.70
C THR A 559 26.70 17.18 -9.20
N LEU A 560 26.89 17.03 -7.88
CA LEU A 560 27.44 15.79 -7.29
C LEU A 560 26.76 15.37 -5.96
N THR A 561 25.44 15.50 -5.85
CA THR A 561 24.70 14.78 -4.80
C THR A 561 23.46 14.09 -5.38
N TRP A 562 23.46 12.76 -5.31
CA TRP A 562 22.40 11.90 -5.81
C TRP A 562 21.17 11.90 -4.87
N PRO A 563 19.94 11.67 -5.37
CA PRO A 563 18.73 11.74 -4.55
C PRO A 563 18.42 10.42 -3.82
N GLU A 564 18.85 10.28 -2.56
CA GLU A 564 18.45 9.16 -1.68
C GLU A 564 17.04 9.34 -1.06
N THR A 565 16.39 10.49 -1.23
CA THR A 565 15.15 10.84 -0.51
C THR A 565 13.87 10.21 -1.07
N SER A 566 13.93 9.57 -2.25
CA SER A 566 12.74 8.99 -2.92
C SER A 566 12.27 7.66 -2.28
N TYR A 567 13.19 6.80 -1.84
CA TYR A 567 12.86 5.49 -1.28
C TYR A 567 12.27 5.56 0.15
N ALA A 568 12.58 6.63 0.88
CA ALA A 568 12.05 6.86 2.22
C ALA A 568 10.54 7.21 2.21
N GLY A 569 10.01 7.75 1.10
CA GLY A 569 8.60 8.11 0.96
C GLY A 569 7.70 6.93 0.58
N VAL A 570 8.21 6.02 -0.25
CA VAL A 570 7.48 4.83 -0.73
C VAL A 570 7.28 3.83 0.42
N SER A 571 8.32 3.61 1.23
CA SER A 571 8.26 2.76 2.43
C SER A 571 7.24 3.26 3.46
N ARG A 572 7.00 4.58 3.54
CA ARG A 572 6.04 5.20 4.46
C ARG A 572 4.57 5.10 4.01
N ARG A 573 4.30 5.02 2.69
CA ARG A 573 2.94 4.72 2.19
C ARG A 573 2.62 3.24 2.34
N TRP A 574 3.60 2.38 2.07
CA TRP A 574 3.50 0.92 2.23
C TRP A 574 3.12 0.51 3.66
N LEU A 575 3.56 1.26 4.67
CA LEU A 575 3.25 0.98 6.08
C LEU A 575 1.86 1.43 6.55
N ARG A 576 1.20 2.38 5.86
CA ARG A 576 -0.11 2.90 6.31
C ARG A 576 -1.26 1.95 6.02
N GLN A 577 -1.14 1.13 4.97
CA GLN A 577 -2.23 0.35 4.40
C GLN A 577 -2.40 -1.06 4.99
N ARG A 578 -1.51 -1.50 5.90
CA ARG A 578 -1.52 -2.85 6.51
C ARG A 578 -2.23 -2.93 7.86
N ARG A 579 -2.77 -4.12 8.18
CA ARG A 579 -3.44 -4.46 9.45
C ARG A 579 -2.47 -4.32 10.64
N SER A 580 -3.00 -4.05 11.83
CA SER A 580 -2.22 -3.77 13.05
C SER A 580 -1.17 -4.84 13.39
N PHE A 581 -1.45 -6.11 13.08
CA PHE A 581 -0.52 -7.22 13.27
C PHE A 581 0.70 -7.17 12.35
N GLU A 582 0.54 -6.75 11.10
CA GLU A 582 1.66 -6.65 10.16
C GLU A 582 2.56 -5.45 10.49
N LYS A 583 1.99 -4.37 11.05
CA LYS A 583 2.75 -3.24 11.62
C LYS A 583 3.56 -3.68 12.84
N TRP A 584 2.98 -4.54 13.68
CA TRP A 584 3.68 -5.14 14.81
C TRP A 584 4.82 -6.05 14.35
N LEU A 585 4.57 -6.95 13.39
CA LEU A 585 5.60 -7.81 12.79
C LEU A 585 6.72 -7.01 12.13
N TYR A 586 6.40 -5.92 11.42
CA TYR A 586 7.42 -5.05 10.82
C TYR A 586 8.30 -4.40 11.88
N ARG A 587 7.70 -3.83 12.94
CA ARG A 587 8.43 -3.25 14.07
C ARG A 587 9.29 -4.30 14.79
N TRP A 588 8.76 -5.50 14.94
CA TRP A 588 9.47 -6.62 15.54
C TRP A 588 10.64 -7.08 14.65
N SER A 589 10.43 -7.16 13.33
CA SER A 589 11.47 -7.50 12.36
C SER A 589 12.58 -6.46 12.28
N LEU A 590 12.25 -5.17 12.35
CA LEU A 590 13.27 -4.11 12.42
C LEU A 590 14.03 -4.12 13.73
N SER A 591 13.35 -4.42 14.84
CA SER A 591 13.99 -4.54 16.16
C SER A 591 14.99 -5.70 16.19
N ILE A 592 14.64 -6.82 15.53
CA ILE A 592 15.53 -7.98 15.37
C ILE A 592 16.69 -7.65 14.43
N LEU A 593 16.44 -7.03 13.27
CA LEU A 593 17.50 -6.66 12.31
C LEU A 593 18.45 -5.58 12.84
N ARG A 594 17.97 -4.69 13.73
CA ARG A 594 18.79 -3.64 14.34
C ARG A 594 19.77 -4.20 15.39
N ASN A 595 19.47 -5.33 16.01
CA ASN A 595 20.31 -5.94 17.04
C ASN A 595 21.14 -7.09 16.46
N ARG A 596 22.47 -6.92 16.38
CA ARG A 596 23.40 -7.92 15.81
C ARG A 596 23.25 -9.31 16.44
N TYR A 597 22.99 -9.39 17.75
CA TYR A 597 22.79 -10.66 18.44
C TYR A 597 21.45 -11.33 18.11
N ALA A 598 20.40 -10.55 17.87
CA ALA A 598 19.09 -11.07 17.47
C ALA A 598 19.10 -11.58 16.02
N THR A 599 19.83 -10.91 15.13
CA THR A 599 20.06 -11.37 13.76
C THR A 599 20.84 -12.68 13.73
N LEU A 600 21.89 -12.82 14.55
CA LEU A 600 22.65 -14.07 14.70
C LEU A 600 21.76 -15.19 15.26
N PHE A 601 20.95 -14.92 16.28
CA PHE A 601 20.03 -15.90 16.85
C PHE A 601 18.99 -16.39 15.83
N LEU A 602 18.39 -15.47 15.06
CA LEU A 602 17.41 -15.81 14.02
C LEU A 602 18.05 -16.63 12.89
N PHE A 603 19.30 -16.32 12.50
CA PHE A 603 20.05 -17.11 11.55
C PHE A 603 20.27 -18.55 12.03
N PHE A 604 20.73 -18.73 13.27
CA PHE A 604 20.91 -20.06 13.86
C PHE A 604 19.59 -20.82 14.02
N TYR A 605 18.50 -20.12 14.38
CA TYR A 605 17.17 -20.72 14.47
C TYR A 605 16.67 -21.25 13.11
N ILE A 606 16.80 -20.46 12.04
CA ILE A 606 16.43 -20.88 10.68
C ILE A 606 17.31 -22.04 10.20
N PHE A 607 18.61 -21.98 10.49
CA PHE A 607 19.55 -23.06 10.17
C PHE A 607 19.16 -24.38 10.88
N PHE A 608 18.82 -24.32 12.17
CA PHE A 608 18.37 -25.49 12.93
C PHE A 608 17.03 -26.04 12.44
N LEU A 609 16.11 -25.15 12.05
CA LEU A 609 14.82 -25.53 11.48
C LEU A 609 15.00 -26.21 10.12
N HIS A 610 15.90 -25.71 9.27
CA HIS A 610 16.24 -26.39 8.02
C HIS A 610 16.86 -27.76 8.27
N LEU A 611 17.79 -27.89 9.22
CA LEU A 611 18.34 -29.21 9.61
C LEU A 611 17.25 -30.15 10.12
N PHE A 612 16.30 -29.65 10.91
CA PHE A 612 15.20 -30.43 11.44
C PHE A 612 14.24 -30.91 10.35
N VAL A 613 13.89 -30.03 9.40
CA VAL A 613 13.08 -30.40 8.22
C VAL A 613 13.82 -31.41 7.34
N LEU A 614 15.13 -31.23 7.14
CA LEU A 614 15.97 -32.16 6.38
C LEU A 614 16.06 -33.53 7.09
N PHE A 615 16.12 -33.54 8.42
CA PHE A 615 16.07 -34.75 9.24
C PHE A 615 14.71 -35.46 9.15
N ILE A 616 13.60 -34.72 9.17
CA ILE A 616 12.26 -35.28 8.96
C ILE A 616 12.15 -35.86 7.56
N LEU A 617 12.58 -35.13 6.54
CA LEU A 617 12.57 -35.60 5.14
C LEU A 617 13.47 -36.84 4.97
N TYR A 618 14.63 -36.87 5.60
CA TYR A 618 15.51 -38.04 5.60
C TYR A 618 14.86 -39.24 6.29
N ARG A 619 14.14 -39.01 7.39
CA ARG A 619 13.42 -40.08 8.09
C ARG A 619 12.24 -40.59 7.28
N THR A 620 11.48 -39.71 6.63
CA THR A 620 10.33 -40.12 5.81
C THR A 620 10.78 -40.85 4.56
N THR A 621 11.86 -40.41 3.88
CA THR A 621 12.41 -41.15 2.74
C THR A 621 12.97 -42.51 3.15
N HIS A 622 13.63 -42.61 4.31
CA HIS A 622 14.10 -43.89 4.83
C HIS A 622 12.94 -44.83 5.22
N GLN A 623 11.83 -44.30 5.75
CA GLN A 623 10.62 -45.09 6.05
C GLN A 623 9.88 -45.54 4.78
N LEU A 624 9.86 -44.70 3.74
CA LEU A 624 9.33 -45.09 2.43
C LEU A 624 10.18 -46.18 1.78
N GLY A 625 11.51 -46.07 1.83
CA GLY A 625 12.42 -47.11 1.34
C GLY A 625 12.36 -48.43 2.12
N SER A 626 12.10 -48.41 3.43
CA SER A 626 11.89 -49.63 4.20
C SER A 626 10.55 -50.31 3.89
N ASN A 627 9.51 -49.53 3.61
CA ASN A 627 8.20 -50.08 3.25
C ASN A 627 8.19 -50.63 1.81
N GLU A 628 8.94 -50.03 0.90
CA GLU A 628 9.07 -50.48 -0.49
C GLU A 628 9.94 -51.75 -0.61
N SER A 629 10.94 -51.91 0.27
CA SER A 629 11.69 -53.18 0.39
C SER A 629 10.88 -54.29 1.08
N GLN A 630 9.99 -53.95 2.01
CA GLN A 630 9.04 -54.91 2.60
C GLN A 630 7.95 -55.35 1.60
N SER A 631 7.41 -54.44 0.79
CA SER A 631 6.43 -54.81 -0.23
C SER A 631 7.03 -55.64 -1.37
N LEU A 632 8.28 -55.36 -1.76
CA LEU A 632 9.01 -56.18 -2.74
C LEU A 632 9.38 -57.56 -2.20
N THR A 633 9.63 -57.72 -0.90
CA THR A 633 9.89 -59.03 -0.29
C THR A 633 8.61 -59.84 -0.07
N GLU A 634 7.48 -59.21 0.26
CA GLU A 634 6.16 -59.87 0.27
C GLU A 634 5.69 -60.28 -1.13
N ALA A 635 5.95 -59.45 -2.16
CA ALA A 635 5.60 -59.79 -3.54
C ALA A 635 6.42 -60.99 -4.07
N VAL A 636 7.70 -61.11 -3.68
CA VAL A 636 8.56 -62.25 -4.05
C VAL A 636 8.28 -63.51 -3.23
N GLN A 637 7.59 -63.42 -2.09
CA GLN A 637 7.10 -64.59 -1.34
C GLN A 637 5.73 -65.10 -1.80
N LEU A 638 5.04 -64.36 -2.68
CA LEU A 638 3.74 -64.71 -3.25
C LEU A 638 3.84 -65.28 -4.69
N GLU A 639 5.01 -65.22 -5.32
CA GLU A 639 5.41 -66.08 -6.45
C GLU A 639 6.09 -67.36 -5.93
#